data_AF-A0ABD3P1F9-F1
#
_entry.id   AF-A0ABD3P1F9-F1
#
_cell.length_a   1.000
_cell.length_b   1.000
_cell.length_c   1.000
_cell.angle_alpha   90.00
_cell.angle_beta   90.00
_cell.angle_gamma   90.00
#
_symmetry.space_group_name_H-M   'P 1'
#
loop_
_entity.id
_entity.type
_entity.pdbx_description
1 polymer ?
#
loop_
_entity_poly.entity_id
_entity_poly.type
_entity_poly.pdbx_seq_one_letter_code
_entity_poly.pdbx_strand_id
1 'polypeptide(L)'
;MNSPNLLPLTTNTPPLASFPTLRSRNLATLYEIGTDKSPKGFIDAKIAPLCNLINRHDEYVTTSSCSGRVALFDPGVSNDSNDESSDVEWEGAVKKSTKLSGKGRGQWRFVTHDVLPDLGSQLVAALEEAVKERNDGKETSTYMLTLKYEPPLLHIAAASLHAGQNMLRIFKSVCRESGLMVTGERVTVEVRTMGTALCIPIFINADSSSGECRCQPSPSKDYLMNLANIMNDRMVQNEALLGRLYNAVKSELFQEATSYREYTYEVQIQSLPSLNLWKSAAVVLSSGGSQCEDVDVVSFGGQGIGPNDNTTCQRWDRVFRLKRRQGAWSKSWDGVKLLAPHDESLIVNIQNNVLRTNAGSYHVEVVISLGRREGHAACILNPLISSQSQTNVVVIFGGRTGGPLSPTNDIFLFVLQGSGGQADSNGIMCKPCDVRGSPPSARFGHTMTLLQDCNHCKQFHEGEPLALIAGGTGIGNDGSNQTLPSAYILSRLKDNVSDVHHLLWERISDMQVPRAYHTAFGVSVESCRNSVLVFGGLPQSDDPFGFGDGSLPSSEVLSSEINSCSAHTKRFLPSLVGGAGSVLTNHSSATTFLVSGGVDVHDQTSNVDKQQTIQIFRLASNDNIIDRIRTEVKVISNCSDQTHFDLGVLTHHCLVSLPTSSNVANDSGDVASIISIGGGVSSFSFGQSYAKSCVMAVKRVGACVNAISDGRHSSMYSSASAAVEDRKENEVNQPMTAEMDVIYVSKSNAKKVKVELESLGYLNKCFKMIPVPNDKSLIALPVTDVCLSYLQRLNDGQSEYPFKSMIVNIGREIVPPSSSAIGKLKQKR
;
A
#
# COMPACT_ATOMS: atom_id res chain seq x y z
N MET A 1 9.26 -30.20 -2.69
CA MET A 1 9.17 -29.75 -4.10
C MET A 1 9.39 -28.25 -4.13
N ASN A 2 10.48 -27.81 -4.76
CA ASN A 2 10.78 -26.38 -4.98
C ASN A 2 9.60 -25.74 -5.73
N SER A 3 8.88 -24.82 -5.08
CA SER A 3 7.81 -24.09 -5.75
C SER A 3 8.45 -23.10 -6.74
N PRO A 4 8.14 -23.16 -8.04
CA PRO A 4 8.51 -22.07 -8.95
C PRO A 4 7.89 -20.77 -8.42
N ASN A 5 8.63 -19.65 -8.53
CA ASN A 5 8.14 -18.31 -8.25
C ASN A 5 6.99 -18.01 -9.22
N LEU A 6 5.75 -18.30 -8.83
CA LEU A 6 4.55 -18.08 -9.64
C LEU A 6 3.87 -16.79 -9.23
N LEU A 7 3.57 -15.94 -10.20
CA LEU A 7 2.93 -14.65 -9.98
C LEU A 7 1.47 -14.68 -10.50
N PRO A 8 0.44 -14.42 -9.67
CA PRO A 8 -1.01 -14.42 -10.05
C PRO A 8 -1.52 -13.32 -11.02
N LEU A 9 -2.01 -13.66 -12.20
CA LEU A 9 -2.56 -12.74 -13.21
C LEU A 9 -3.90 -12.12 -12.75
N THR A 10 -3.87 -10.92 -12.16
CA THR A 10 -5.06 -10.25 -11.62
C THR A 10 -5.88 -9.49 -12.66
N THR A 11 -7.20 -9.48 -12.50
CA THR A 11 -8.13 -8.66 -13.30
C THR A 11 -8.49 -7.35 -12.59
N ASN A 12 -8.76 -6.28 -13.35
CA ASN A 12 -9.00 -4.92 -12.85
C ASN A 12 -10.42 -4.69 -12.30
N THR A 13 -11.14 -5.74 -11.89
CA THR A 13 -12.53 -5.61 -11.46
C THR A 13 -12.59 -5.29 -9.96
N PRO A 14 -13.31 -4.24 -9.52
CA PRO A 14 -13.45 -3.96 -8.08
C PRO A 14 -14.10 -5.16 -7.37
N PRO A 15 -13.60 -5.56 -6.18
CA PRO A 15 -14.16 -6.66 -5.43
C PRO A 15 -15.53 -6.28 -4.84
N LEU A 16 -16.38 -7.29 -4.62
CA LEU A 16 -17.58 -7.17 -3.79
C LEU A 16 -17.20 -6.69 -2.38
N ALA A 17 -17.98 -5.78 -1.80
CA ALA A 17 -17.70 -5.18 -0.50
C ALA A 17 -17.49 -6.22 0.63
N SER A 18 -18.18 -7.36 0.55
CA SER A 18 -18.11 -8.48 1.49
C SER A 18 -16.87 -9.36 1.33
N PHE A 19 -16.19 -9.32 0.17
CA PHE A 19 -15.14 -10.27 -0.18
C PHE A 19 -13.86 -10.14 0.67
N PRO A 20 -13.33 -8.94 0.97
CA PRO A 20 -12.12 -8.80 1.80
C PRO A 20 -12.28 -9.46 3.17
N THR A 21 -13.40 -9.20 3.86
CA THR A 21 -13.69 -9.82 5.17
C THR A 21 -13.85 -11.34 5.06
N LEU A 22 -14.50 -11.83 3.99
CA LEU A 22 -14.65 -13.26 3.73
C LEU A 22 -13.28 -13.93 3.50
N ARG A 23 -12.40 -13.29 2.71
CA ARG A 23 -11.05 -13.78 2.41
C ARG A 23 -10.21 -13.88 3.67
N SER A 24 -10.09 -12.79 4.42
CA SER A 24 -9.29 -12.77 5.66
C SER A 24 -9.76 -13.82 6.65
N ARG A 25 -11.07 -13.96 6.86
CA ARG A 25 -11.64 -14.96 7.77
C ARG A 25 -11.30 -16.41 7.36
N ASN A 26 -11.41 -16.75 6.08
CA ASN A 26 -11.13 -18.11 5.63
C ASN A 26 -9.62 -18.40 5.64
N LEU A 27 -8.77 -17.47 5.23
CA LEU A 27 -7.31 -17.65 5.27
C LEU A 27 -6.80 -17.80 6.71
N ALA A 28 -7.30 -16.98 7.66
CA ALA A 28 -6.98 -17.11 9.07
C ALA A 28 -7.40 -18.48 9.63
N THR A 29 -8.60 -18.95 9.26
CA THR A 29 -9.08 -20.29 9.68
C THR A 29 -8.16 -21.40 9.15
N LEU A 30 -7.71 -21.31 7.90
CA LEU A 30 -6.92 -22.34 7.23
C LEU A 30 -5.43 -22.35 7.64
N TYR A 31 -4.82 -21.17 7.87
CA TYR A 31 -3.37 -21.06 8.01
C TYR A 31 -2.88 -20.51 9.36
N GLU A 32 -3.71 -19.76 10.10
CA GLU A 32 -3.29 -19.15 11.38
C GLU A 32 -3.85 -19.91 12.58
N ILE A 33 -5.16 -20.18 12.57
CA ILE A 33 -5.85 -20.86 13.68
C ILE A 33 -5.63 -22.38 13.59
N GLY A 34 -5.42 -22.91 12.38
CA GLY A 34 -5.14 -24.33 12.15
C GLY A 34 -6.33 -25.26 12.44
N THR A 35 -7.53 -24.72 12.67
CA THR A 35 -8.74 -25.50 12.95
C THR A 35 -9.62 -25.58 11.71
N ASP A 36 -9.49 -26.66 10.94
CA ASP A 36 -10.40 -26.94 9.84
C ASP A 36 -11.78 -27.36 10.39
N LYS A 37 -12.86 -26.87 9.76
CA LYS A 37 -14.24 -27.08 10.23
C LYS A 37 -14.86 -28.39 9.75
N SER A 38 -14.15 -29.17 8.93
CA SER A 38 -14.60 -30.50 8.56
C SER A 38 -14.51 -31.45 9.77
N PRO A 39 -15.26 -32.57 9.76
CA PRO A 39 -15.13 -33.59 10.80
C PRO A 39 -13.70 -34.16 10.95
N LYS A 40 -12.86 -34.01 9.92
CA LYS A 40 -11.47 -34.46 9.90
C LYS A 40 -10.54 -33.51 10.68
N GLY A 41 -10.92 -32.25 10.87
CA GLY A 41 -10.15 -31.26 11.63
C GLY A 41 -8.90 -30.73 10.92
N PHE A 42 -8.58 -31.23 9.71
CA PHE A 42 -7.51 -30.72 8.86
C PHE A 42 -7.85 -30.87 7.36
N ILE A 43 -7.17 -30.09 6.50
CA ILE A 43 -7.33 -30.14 5.04
C ILE A 43 -6.79 -31.46 4.48
N ASP A 44 -7.50 -32.06 3.54
CA ASP A 44 -7.01 -33.23 2.79
C ASP A 44 -5.68 -32.95 2.08
N ALA A 45 -4.65 -33.73 2.42
CA ALA A 45 -3.29 -33.55 1.89
C ALA A 45 -3.22 -33.55 0.35
N LYS A 46 -4.10 -34.31 -0.31
CA LYS A 46 -4.14 -34.44 -1.78
C LYS A 46 -4.67 -33.20 -2.50
N ILE A 47 -5.58 -32.45 -1.90
CA ILE A 47 -6.14 -31.22 -2.50
C ILE A 47 -5.46 -29.94 -1.98
N ALA A 48 -4.68 -30.04 -0.89
CA ALA A 48 -3.95 -28.93 -0.31
C ALA A 48 -3.09 -28.14 -1.34
N PRO A 49 -2.35 -28.77 -2.28
CA PRO A 49 -1.59 -28.03 -3.29
C PRO A 49 -2.46 -27.12 -4.17
N LEU A 50 -3.63 -27.61 -4.61
CA LEU A 50 -4.59 -26.84 -5.39
C LEU A 50 -5.19 -25.70 -4.57
N CYS A 51 -5.59 -25.97 -3.32
CA CYS A 51 -6.13 -24.94 -2.43
C CYS A 51 -5.11 -23.83 -2.17
N ASN A 52 -3.87 -24.20 -1.88
CA ASN A 52 -2.77 -23.26 -1.67
C ASN A 52 -2.48 -22.43 -2.92
N LEU A 53 -2.49 -23.04 -4.10
CA LEU A 53 -2.30 -22.30 -5.36
C LEU A 53 -3.43 -21.28 -5.56
N ILE A 54 -4.69 -21.68 -5.40
CA ILE A 54 -5.84 -20.78 -5.57
C ILE A 54 -5.81 -19.63 -4.55
N ASN A 55 -5.53 -19.93 -3.28
CA ASN A 55 -5.49 -18.93 -2.21
C ASN A 55 -4.36 -17.89 -2.37
N ARG A 56 -3.30 -18.21 -3.13
CA ARG A 56 -2.25 -17.23 -3.50
C ARG A 56 -2.74 -16.13 -4.44
N HIS A 57 -3.88 -16.32 -5.09
CA HIS A 57 -4.46 -15.32 -5.97
C HIS A 57 -5.44 -14.42 -5.18
N ASP A 58 -5.28 -13.11 -5.28
CA ASP A 58 -6.04 -12.16 -4.44
C ASP A 58 -7.54 -12.15 -4.72
N GLU A 59 -7.93 -12.47 -5.96
CA GLU A 59 -9.34 -12.54 -6.35
C GLU A 59 -10.08 -13.82 -5.92
N TYR A 60 -9.42 -14.81 -5.28
CA TYR A 60 -10.05 -16.10 -4.96
C TYR A 60 -9.69 -16.61 -3.58
N VAL A 61 -10.67 -17.12 -2.85
CA VAL A 61 -10.44 -17.82 -1.58
C VAL A 61 -11.23 -19.12 -1.52
N THR A 62 -10.56 -20.20 -1.13
CA THR A 62 -11.22 -21.49 -0.87
C THR A 62 -12.04 -21.42 0.41
N THR A 63 -13.24 -22.01 0.39
CA THR A 63 -14.18 -21.97 1.52
C THR A 63 -14.53 -23.37 2.04
N SER A 64 -14.44 -24.39 1.19
CA SER A 64 -14.51 -25.80 1.57
C SER A 64 -13.93 -26.66 0.45
N SER A 65 -13.31 -27.78 0.81
CA SER A 65 -12.62 -28.68 -0.12
C SER A 65 -12.68 -30.13 0.36
N CYS A 66 -12.61 -31.07 -0.57
CA CYS A 66 -12.52 -32.52 -0.35
C CYS A 66 -11.79 -33.15 -1.54
N SER A 67 -10.81 -34.02 -1.31
CA SER A 67 -10.09 -34.73 -2.39
C SER A 67 -10.84 -35.94 -2.96
N GLY A 68 -12.08 -36.17 -2.51
CA GLY A 68 -12.85 -37.39 -2.74
C GLY A 68 -12.67 -38.40 -1.61
N ARG A 69 -13.65 -39.27 -1.42
CA ARG A 69 -13.67 -40.25 -0.32
C ARG A 69 -14.47 -41.50 -0.65
N VAL A 70 -14.11 -42.60 0.02
CA VAL A 70 -14.93 -43.80 0.15
C VAL A 70 -15.47 -43.87 1.56
N ALA A 71 -16.74 -44.19 1.73
CA ALA A 71 -17.37 -44.23 3.04
C ALA A 71 -18.47 -45.28 3.16
N LEU A 72 -18.56 -45.91 4.32
CA LEU A 72 -19.68 -46.75 4.73
C LEU A 72 -20.49 -45.99 5.78
N PHE A 73 -21.76 -45.74 5.49
CA PHE A 73 -22.64 -44.94 6.34
C PHE A 73 -23.83 -45.78 6.85
N ASP A 74 -24.06 -45.75 8.15
CA ASP A 74 -25.21 -46.37 8.80
C ASP A 74 -26.25 -45.30 9.17
N PRO A 75 -27.41 -45.22 8.50
CA PRO A 75 -28.43 -44.22 8.79
C PRO A 75 -29.24 -44.49 10.08
N GLY A 76 -29.15 -45.70 10.65
CA GLY A 76 -30.06 -46.15 11.73
C GLY A 76 -29.55 -45.93 13.15
N VAL A 77 -28.35 -45.38 13.35
CA VAL A 77 -27.78 -45.09 14.68
C VAL A 77 -27.91 -43.58 14.97
N SER A 78 -28.62 -43.18 16.03
CA SER A 78 -28.58 -41.80 16.55
C SER A 78 -27.50 -41.65 17.62
N ASN A 79 -26.64 -40.64 17.51
CA ASN A 79 -25.72 -40.25 18.59
C ASN A 79 -26.49 -39.38 19.60
N ASP A 80 -27.31 -39.98 20.46
CA ASP A 80 -28.00 -39.27 21.56
C ASP A 80 -27.23 -39.33 22.90
N SER A 81 -25.93 -39.65 22.89
CA SER A 81 -25.14 -39.85 24.12
C SER A 81 -24.10 -38.76 24.38
N ASN A 82 -24.47 -37.47 24.34
CA ASN A 82 -23.60 -36.40 24.84
C ASN A 82 -24.30 -35.10 25.26
N ASP A 83 -25.58 -35.13 25.68
CA ASP A 83 -26.22 -33.95 26.27
C ASP A 83 -27.08 -34.33 27.48
N GLU A 84 -26.44 -34.82 28.54
CA GLU A 84 -26.99 -34.74 29.90
C GLU A 84 -26.21 -33.68 30.70
N SER A 85 -26.62 -32.41 30.56
CA SER A 85 -26.52 -31.46 31.68
C SER A 85 -27.58 -30.35 31.58
N SER A 86 -28.56 -30.47 32.48
CA SER A 86 -29.50 -29.47 33.00
C SER A 86 -30.50 -28.82 32.04
N ASP A 87 -31.74 -29.33 32.12
CA ASP A 87 -32.97 -28.58 31.88
C ASP A 87 -33.00 -27.30 32.73
N VAL A 88 -32.83 -26.15 32.08
CA VAL A 88 -33.47 -24.90 32.49
C VAL A 88 -34.13 -24.30 31.26
N GLU A 89 -35.46 -24.32 31.26
CA GLU A 89 -36.27 -23.63 30.27
C GLU A 89 -35.94 -22.13 30.24
N TRP A 90 -35.50 -21.63 29.08
CA TRP A 90 -35.66 -20.23 28.72
C TRP A 90 -36.08 -20.14 27.25
N GLU A 91 -37.30 -19.64 27.04
CA GLU A 91 -37.96 -19.51 25.74
C GLU A 91 -37.19 -18.59 24.78
N GLY A 92 -37.13 -18.97 23.50
CA GLY A 92 -36.93 -18.00 22.41
C GLY A 92 -35.81 -18.26 21.41
N ALA A 93 -35.76 -19.42 20.75
CA ALA A 93 -35.20 -19.53 19.39
C ALA A 93 -35.62 -20.85 18.71
N VAL A 94 -36.55 -20.78 17.75
CA VAL A 94 -36.94 -21.92 16.91
C VAL A 94 -35.77 -22.30 16.00
N LYS A 95 -34.93 -23.26 16.43
CA LYS A 95 -34.05 -24.01 15.51
C LYS A 95 -34.94 -24.88 14.62
N LYS A 96 -35.25 -24.39 13.41
CA LYS A 96 -35.77 -25.23 12.31
C LYS A 96 -34.69 -26.23 11.91
N SER A 97 -34.55 -27.32 12.67
CA SER A 97 -33.98 -28.57 12.18
C SER A 97 -34.94 -29.10 11.11
N THR A 98 -34.55 -28.97 9.85
CA THR A 98 -35.30 -29.52 8.72
C THR A 98 -35.24 -31.04 8.79
N LYS A 99 -36.31 -31.64 9.34
CA LYS A 99 -36.57 -33.10 9.43
C LYS A 99 -36.38 -33.88 8.10
N LEU A 100 -36.25 -33.22 6.95
CA LEU A 100 -36.05 -33.83 5.63
C LEU A 100 -34.58 -33.87 5.13
N SER A 101 -33.61 -33.20 5.77
CA SER A 101 -32.27 -33.04 5.16
C SER A 101 -31.28 -34.18 5.46
N GLY A 102 -31.61 -35.14 6.34
CA GLY A 102 -30.68 -36.21 6.75
C GLY A 102 -29.39 -35.74 7.45
N LYS A 103 -29.18 -34.43 7.64
CA LYS A 103 -28.07 -33.86 8.39
C LYS A 103 -28.35 -34.05 9.89
N GLY A 104 -27.65 -34.99 10.52
CA GLY A 104 -27.66 -35.19 11.97
C GLY A 104 -28.24 -36.53 12.46
N ARG A 105 -28.54 -37.49 11.59
CA ARG A 105 -28.90 -38.86 11.97
C ARG A 105 -28.03 -39.85 11.20
N GLY A 106 -27.47 -40.85 11.87
CA GLY A 106 -26.58 -41.86 11.32
C GLY A 106 -25.10 -41.69 11.68
N GLN A 107 -24.33 -42.76 11.51
CA GLN A 107 -22.92 -42.86 11.87
C GLN A 107 -22.07 -43.27 10.66
N TRP A 108 -20.90 -42.64 10.51
CA TRP A 108 -19.87 -43.10 9.58
C TRP A 108 -19.17 -44.33 10.17
N ARG A 109 -19.38 -45.50 9.59
CA ARG A 109 -18.73 -46.76 10.00
C ARG A 109 -17.33 -46.90 9.44
N PHE A 110 -17.09 -46.34 8.27
CA PHE A 110 -15.79 -46.30 7.62
C PHE A 110 -15.69 -45.05 6.75
N VAL A 111 -14.53 -44.39 6.75
CA VAL A 111 -14.22 -43.28 5.84
C VAL A 111 -12.75 -43.32 5.48
N THR A 112 -12.42 -43.20 4.21
CA THR A 112 -11.04 -42.99 3.75
C THR A 112 -11.00 -41.96 2.62
N HIS A 113 -9.93 -41.17 2.61
CA HIS A 113 -9.56 -40.24 1.53
C HIS A 113 -8.38 -40.79 0.70
N ASP A 114 -7.94 -42.01 1.03
CA ASP A 114 -6.77 -42.66 0.48
C ASP A 114 -7.11 -43.87 -0.40
N VAL A 115 -6.21 -44.14 -1.35
CA VAL A 115 -6.21 -45.40 -2.10
C VAL A 115 -5.60 -46.44 -1.18
N LEU A 116 -6.37 -47.47 -0.83
CA LEU A 116 -5.95 -48.50 0.13
C LEU A 116 -5.83 -49.85 -0.58
N PRO A 117 -4.64 -50.48 -0.64
CA PRO A 117 -4.48 -51.80 -1.30
C PRO A 117 -5.43 -52.88 -0.77
N ASP A 118 -5.82 -52.77 0.50
CA ASP A 118 -6.69 -53.68 1.23
C ASP A 118 -8.11 -53.10 1.49
N LEU A 119 -8.54 -52.10 0.72
CA LEU A 119 -9.84 -51.42 0.88
C LEU A 119 -11.01 -52.41 1.03
N GLY A 120 -11.05 -53.45 0.19
CA GLY A 120 -12.12 -54.45 0.24
C GLY A 120 -12.18 -55.20 1.57
N SER A 121 -11.02 -55.61 2.09
CA SER A 121 -10.92 -56.30 3.39
C SER A 121 -11.37 -55.39 4.54
N GLN A 122 -10.97 -54.11 4.52
CA GLN A 122 -11.37 -53.13 5.55
C GLN A 122 -12.88 -52.82 5.50
N LEU A 123 -13.46 -52.68 4.30
CA LEU A 123 -14.90 -52.49 4.14
C LEU A 123 -15.71 -53.68 4.64
N VAL A 124 -15.25 -54.90 4.34
CA VAL A 124 -15.89 -56.13 4.85
C VAL A 124 -15.79 -56.20 6.37
N ALA A 125 -14.63 -55.88 6.95
CA ALA A 125 -14.46 -55.87 8.41
C ALA A 125 -15.39 -54.85 9.09
N ALA A 126 -15.45 -53.62 8.57
CA ALA A 126 -16.35 -52.58 9.08
C ALA A 126 -17.84 -52.97 8.96
N LEU A 127 -18.19 -53.69 7.90
CA LEU A 127 -19.54 -54.23 7.71
C LEU A 127 -19.85 -55.34 8.72
N GLU A 128 -18.92 -56.28 8.93
CA GLU A 128 -19.06 -57.36 9.91
C GLU A 128 -19.16 -56.83 11.34
N GLU A 129 -18.42 -55.78 11.68
CA GLU A 129 -18.51 -55.08 12.97
C GLU A 129 -19.89 -54.43 13.15
N ALA A 130 -20.37 -53.69 12.15
CA ALA A 130 -21.71 -53.11 12.18
C ALA A 130 -22.82 -54.18 12.27
N VAL A 131 -22.59 -55.39 11.75
CA VAL A 131 -23.49 -56.53 11.89
C VAL A 131 -23.46 -57.11 13.31
N LYS A 132 -22.27 -57.25 13.92
CA LYS A 132 -22.12 -57.75 15.29
C LYS A 132 -22.81 -56.86 16.31
N GLU A 133 -22.57 -55.56 16.28
CA GLU A 133 -23.16 -54.60 17.23
C GLU A 133 -24.70 -54.63 17.22
N ARG A 134 -25.31 -54.80 16.05
CA ARG A 134 -26.77 -54.87 15.89
C ARG A 134 -27.36 -56.19 16.37
N ASN A 135 -26.62 -57.30 16.19
CA ASN A 135 -27.01 -58.61 16.72
C ASN A 135 -27.03 -58.61 18.26
N ASP A 136 -26.06 -57.93 18.89
CA ASP A 136 -26.00 -57.79 20.35
C ASP A 136 -27.19 -56.96 20.89
N GLY A 137 -27.73 -56.05 20.07
CA GLY A 137 -28.93 -55.24 20.37
C GLY A 137 -30.28 -55.95 20.20
N LYS A 138 -30.31 -57.23 19.80
CA LYS A 138 -31.54 -58.01 19.51
C LYS A 138 -32.47 -57.39 18.45
N GLU A 139 -31.95 -56.57 17.53
CA GLU A 139 -32.73 -56.07 16.40
C GLU A 139 -32.94 -57.18 15.35
N THR A 140 -34.19 -57.53 15.07
CA THR A 140 -34.57 -58.64 14.17
C THR A 140 -35.04 -58.19 12.79
N SER A 141 -34.98 -56.89 12.49
CA SER A 141 -35.42 -56.31 11.22
C SER A 141 -34.27 -56.16 10.23
N THR A 142 -34.51 -56.44 8.94
CA THR A 142 -33.60 -56.08 7.84
C THR A 142 -33.29 -54.58 7.89
N TYR A 143 -32.01 -54.22 7.84
CA TYR A 143 -31.55 -52.83 7.84
C TYR A 143 -30.52 -52.59 6.73
N MET A 144 -30.27 -51.32 6.40
CA MET A 144 -29.50 -50.92 5.22
C MET A 144 -28.37 -49.98 5.61
N LEU A 145 -27.14 -50.32 5.22
CA LEU A 145 -26.01 -49.41 5.20
C LEU A 145 -25.84 -48.84 3.78
N THR A 146 -25.24 -47.67 3.66
CA THR A 146 -24.93 -47.05 2.37
C THR A 146 -23.43 -47.02 2.15
N LEU A 147 -22.94 -47.75 1.16
CA LEU A 147 -21.57 -47.65 0.70
C LEU A 147 -21.48 -46.56 -0.38
N LYS A 148 -20.58 -45.60 -0.18
CA LYS A 148 -20.44 -44.41 -1.02
C LYS A 148 -19.02 -44.26 -1.53
N TYR A 149 -18.91 -43.87 -2.78
CA TYR A 149 -17.72 -43.19 -3.32
C TYR A 149 -18.16 -41.80 -3.77
N GLU A 150 -17.48 -40.77 -3.28
CA GLU A 150 -17.73 -39.38 -3.63
C GLU A 150 -16.46 -38.78 -4.28
N PRO A 151 -16.60 -38.09 -5.43
CA PRO A 151 -15.49 -37.45 -6.13
C PRO A 151 -15.04 -36.16 -5.42
N PRO A 152 -13.95 -35.50 -5.88
CA PRO A 152 -13.47 -34.27 -5.30
C PRO A 152 -14.52 -33.16 -5.42
N LEU A 153 -14.57 -32.31 -4.39
CA LEU A 153 -15.48 -31.18 -4.30
C LEU A 153 -14.71 -29.96 -3.80
N LEU A 154 -14.91 -28.80 -4.41
CA LEU A 154 -14.23 -27.56 -4.03
C LEU A 154 -15.15 -26.36 -4.21
N HIS A 155 -15.23 -25.50 -3.21
CA HIS A 155 -15.97 -24.24 -3.26
C HIS A 155 -15.01 -23.06 -3.09
N ILE A 156 -15.05 -22.15 -4.06
CA ILE A 156 -14.15 -20.99 -4.12
C ILE A 156 -15.01 -19.74 -4.20
N ALA A 157 -14.85 -18.84 -3.23
CA ALA A 157 -15.41 -17.51 -3.34
C ALA A 157 -14.52 -16.67 -4.25
N ALA A 158 -15.14 -15.92 -5.16
CA ALA A 158 -14.48 -15.00 -6.09
C ALA A 158 -14.75 -13.54 -5.69
N ALA A 159 -13.78 -12.67 -5.95
CA ALA A 159 -13.86 -11.25 -5.65
C ALA A 159 -14.97 -10.53 -6.40
N SER A 160 -15.29 -10.96 -7.61
CA SER A 160 -16.29 -10.34 -8.48
C SER A 160 -17.01 -11.39 -9.33
N LEU A 161 -18.09 -11.00 -10.01
CA LEU A 161 -18.76 -11.86 -10.99
C LEU A 161 -17.80 -12.25 -12.13
N HIS A 162 -16.98 -11.30 -12.60
CA HIS A 162 -16.01 -11.54 -13.66
C HIS A 162 -14.96 -12.57 -13.25
N ALA A 163 -14.38 -12.43 -12.06
CA ALA A 163 -13.45 -13.41 -11.51
C ALA A 163 -14.12 -14.79 -11.37
N GLY A 164 -15.36 -14.84 -10.88
CA GLY A 164 -16.13 -16.09 -10.79
C GLY A 164 -16.36 -16.77 -12.14
N GLN A 165 -16.71 -15.99 -13.18
CA GLN A 165 -16.87 -16.49 -14.55
C GLN A 165 -15.55 -17.00 -15.13
N ASN A 166 -14.44 -16.30 -14.90
CA ASN A 166 -13.12 -16.70 -15.38
C ASN A 166 -12.68 -18.03 -14.74
N MET A 167 -12.77 -18.14 -13.41
CA MET A 167 -12.47 -19.38 -12.70
C MET A 167 -13.39 -20.53 -13.10
N LEU A 168 -14.70 -20.26 -13.31
CA LEU A 168 -15.62 -21.27 -13.82
C LEU A 168 -15.22 -21.76 -15.21
N ARG A 169 -14.81 -20.88 -16.11
CA ARG A 169 -14.33 -21.24 -17.47
C ARG A 169 -13.13 -22.18 -17.38
N ILE A 170 -12.16 -21.87 -16.53
CA ILE A 170 -10.98 -22.70 -16.29
C ILE A 170 -11.41 -24.08 -15.80
N PHE A 171 -12.26 -24.16 -14.77
CA PHE A 171 -12.68 -25.46 -14.26
C PHE A 171 -13.57 -26.25 -15.21
N LYS A 172 -14.41 -25.61 -16.02
CA LYS A 172 -15.22 -26.30 -17.03
C LYS A 172 -14.39 -26.98 -18.12
N SER A 173 -13.15 -26.53 -18.35
CA SER A 173 -12.21 -27.23 -19.24
C SER A 173 -11.81 -28.63 -18.72
N VAL A 174 -11.92 -28.86 -17.41
CA VAL A 174 -11.54 -30.11 -16.73
C VAL A 174 -12.75 -30.86 -16.18
N CYS A 175 -13.64 -30.16 -15.47
CA CYS A 175 -14.84 -30.63 -14.78
C CYS A 175 -16.09 -29.93 -15.34
N ARG A 176 -16.75 -30.58 -16.31
CA ARG A 176 -17.92 -30.00 -17.04
C ARG A 176 -19.10 -29.64 -16.14
N GLU A 177 -19.26 -30.35 -15.03
CA GLU A 177 -20.36 -30.17 -14.07
C GLU A 177 -20.11 -29.02 -13.08
N SER A 178 -18.98 -28.30 -13.21
CA SER A 178 -18.70 -27.15 -12.37
C SER A 178 -19.74 -26.04 -12.56
N GLY A 179 -20.08 -25.36 -11.46
CA GLY A 179 -21.16 -24.37 -11.38
C GLY A 179 -20.71 -23.05 -10.79
N LEU A 180 -21.56 -22.03 -10.95
CA LEU A 180 -21.39 -20.70 -10.38
C LEU A 180 -22.67 -20.31 -9.63
N MET A 181 -22.54 -20.00 -8.35
CA MET A 181 -23.61 -19.46 -7.51
C MET A 181 -23.35 -17.98 -7.27
N VAL A 182 -24.36 -17.15 -7.58
CA VAL A 182 -24.28 -15.69 -7.43
C VAL A 182 -25.35 -15.24 -6.46
N THR A 183 -24.93 -14.48 -5.45
CA THR A 183 -25.79 -13.82 -4.46
C THR A 183 -25.35 -12.36 -4.34
N GLY A 184 -26.17 -11.49 -3.75
CA GLY A 184 -25.81 -10.07 -3.59
C GLY A 184 -24.51 -9.84 -2.81
N GLU A 185 -24.16 -10.76 -1.92
CA GLU A 185 -22.97 -10.67 -1.06
C GLU A 185 -21.85 -11.62 -1.47
N ARG A 186 -22.05 -12.52 -2.43
CA ARG A 186 -21.04 -13.55 -2.72
C ARG A 186 -21.19 -14.16 -4.10
N VAL A 187 -20.06 -14.32 -4.78
CA VAL A 187 -19.91 -15.15 -5.97
C VAL A 187 -19.10 -16.39 -5.58
N THR A 188 -19.63 -17.58 -5.83
CA THR A 188 -19.00 -18.86 -5.46
C THR A 188 -18.95 -19.78 -6.65
N VAL A 189 -17.74 -20.23 -6.99
CA VAL A 189 -17.48 -21.26 -7.98
C VAL A 189 -17.46 -22.61 -7.28
N GLU A 190 -18.20 -23.57 -7.82
CA GLU A 190 -18.27 -24.92 -7.31
C GLU A 190 -17.65 -25.88 -8.33
N VAL A 191 -16.62 -26.61 -7.94
CA VAL A 191 -16.00 -27.66 -8.76
C VAL A 191 -16.64 -28.98 -8.41
N ARG A 192 -17.28 -29.63 -9.39
CA ARG A 192 -18.04 -30.87 -9.22
C ARG A 192 -17.77 -31.85 -10.36
N THR A 193 -17.82 -33.14 -10.03
CA THR A 193 -17.73 -34.27 -10.98
C THR A 193 -18.62 -35.44 -10.52
N MET A 194 -19.87 -35.15 -10.17
CA MET A 194 -20.83 -36.10 -9.60
C MET A 194 -21.18 -37.28 -10.51
N GLY A 195 -20.95 -37.18 -11.83
CA GLY A 195 -21.13 -38.29 -12.76
C GLY A 195 -20.32 -39.56 -12.43
N THR A 196 -19.28 -39.48 -11.59
CA THR A 196 -18.49 -40.64 -11.13
C THR A 196 -18.83 -41.08 -9.71
N ALA A 197 -19.83 -40.50 -9.03
CA ALA A 197 -20.21 -40.94 -7.68
C ALA A 197 -20.77 -42.37 -7.69
N LEU A 198 -20.62 -43.10 -6.57
CA LEU A 198 -21.34 -44.33 -6.28
C LEU A 198 -22.10 -44.17 -4.98
N CYS A 199 -23.34 -44.66 -4.96
CA CYS A 199 -24.16 -44.73 -3.76
C CYS A 199 -24.90 -46.06 -3.82
N ILE A 200 -24.45 -47.04 -3.03
CA ILE A 200 -24.87 -48.43 -3.15
C ILE A 200 -25.46 -48.86 -1.80
N PRO A 201 -26.73 -49.27 -1.76
CA PRO A 201 -27.33 -49.83 -0.56
C PRO A 201 -26.80 -51.23 -0.31
N ILE A 202 -26.39 -51.50 0.93
CA ILE A 202 -25.96 -52.80 1.43
C ILE A 202 -27.00 -53.25 2.45
N PHE A 203 -27.76 -54.30 2.10
CA PHE A 203 -28.81 -54.81 2.97
C PHE A 203 -28.24 -55.88 3.90
N ILE A 204 -28.56 -55.78 5.17
CA ILE A 204 -28.29 -56.81 6.16
C ILE A 204 -29.60 -57.55 6.41
N ASN A 205 -29.70 -58.79 5.94
CA ASN A 205 -30.92 -59.59 6.08
C ASN A 205 -30.84 -60.43 7.36
N ALA A 206 -31.91 -60.43 8.16
CA ALA A 206 -32.05 -61.32 9.30
C ALA A 206 -32.44 -62.73 8.83
N ASP A 207 -31.57 -63.72 9.04
CA ASP A 207 -31.92 -65.12 8.78
C ASP A 207 -32.74 -65.67 9.96
N SER A 208 -34.01 -65.98 9.70
CA SER A 208 -34.95 -66.51 10.70
C SER A 208 -34.98 -68.04 10.72
N SER A 209 -34.22 -68.71 9.84
CA SER A 209 -34.44 -70.13 9.52
C SER A 209 -33.58 -71.13 10.31
N SER A 210 -32.55 -70.67 11.04
CA SER A 210 -31.52 -71.55 11.63
C SER A 210 -31.52 -71.66 13.16
N GLY A 211 -32.46 -71.04 13.88
CA GLY A 211 -32.49 -71.06 15.36
C GLY A 211 -31.38 -70.24 16.05
N GLU A 212 -30.39 -69.76 15.29
CA GLU A 212 -29.44 -68.70 15.63
C GLU A 212 -29.70 -67.49 14.71
N CYS A 213 -30.01 -66.31 15.26
CA CYS A 213 -30.14 -65.08 14.46
C CYS A 213 -28.79 -64.72 13.83
N ARG A 214 -28.57 -65.12 12.58
CA ARG A 214 -27.35 -64.79 11.83
C ARG A 214 -27.68 -63.81 10.72
N CYS A 215 -27.45 -62.53 10.99
CA CYS A 215 -27.57 -61.48 9.99
C CYS A 215 -26.46 -61.63 8.93
N GLN A 216 -26.82 -61.67 7.65
CA GLN A 216 -25.85 -61.75 6.54
C GLN A 216 -25.94 -60.53 5.62
N PRO A 217 -24.80 -59.92 5.26
CA PRO A 217 -24.77 -58.86 4.27
C PRO A 217 -25.10 -59.39 2.88
N SER A 218 -25.96 -58.66 2.17
CA SER A 218 -26.24 -58.81 0.75
C SER A 218 -25.87 -57.50 0.07
N PRO A 219 -24.95 -57.49 -0.92
CA PRO A 219 -24.45 -58.61 -1.74
C PRO A 219 -23.26 -59.39 -1.14
N SER A 220 -22.78 -60.42 -1.86
CA SER A 220 -21.70 -61.31 -1.42
C SER A 220 -20.36 -60.60 -1.18
N LYS A 221 -19.47 -61.24 -0.39
CA LYS A 221 -18.12 -60.73 -0.12
C LYS A 221 -17.32 -60.45 -1.41
N ASP A 222 -17.36 -61.36 -2.38
CA ASP A 222 -16.64 -61.17 -3.65
C ASP A 222 -17.15 -59.96 -4.43
N TYR A 223 -18.46 -59.67 -4.37
CA TYR A 223 -19.02 -58.46 -4.95
C TYR A 223 -18.45 -57.20 -4.28
N LEU A 224 -18.39 -57.18 -2.94
CA LEU A 224 -17.82 -56.06 -2.19
C LEU A 224 -16.34 -55.85 -2.49
N MET A 225 -15.57 -56.93 -2.64
CA MET A 225 -14.15 -56.85 -3.02
C MET A 225 -13.98 -56.24 -4.43
N ASN A 226 -14.77 -56.69 -5.40
CA ASN A 226 -14.76 -56.13 -6.75
C ASN A 226 -15.19 -54.66 -6.76
N LEU A 227 -16.19 -54.30 -5.95
CA LEU A 227 -16.65 -52.93 -5.84
C LEU A 227 -15.60 -52.02 -5.19
N ALA A 228 -14.89 -52.52 -4.18
CA ALA A 228 -13.76 -51.81 -3.57
C ALA A 228 -12.65 -51.52 -4.59
N ASN A 229 -12.34 -52.48 -5.48
CA ASN A 229 -11.38 -52.26 -6.56
C ASN A 229 -11.83 -51.11 -7.49
N ILE A 230 -13.10 -51.09 -7.91
CA ILE A 230 -13.66 -50.00 -8.72
C ILE A 230 -13.57 -48.65 -7.98
N MET A 231 -13.85 -48.63 -6.68
CA MET A 231 -13.76 -47.42 -5.87
C MET A 231 -12.31 -46.91 -5.75
N ASN A 232 -11.34 -47.81 -5.55
CA ASN A 232 -9.92 -47.47 -5.57
C ASN A 232 -9.48 -46.93 -6.94
N ASP A 233 -9.89 -47.54 -8.04
CA ASP A 233 -9.59 -47.05 -9.38
C ASP A 233 -10.12 -45.62 -9.58
N ARG A 234 -11.31 -45.32 -9.06
CA ARG A 234 -11.88 -43.97 -9.08
C ARG A 234 -11.16 -43.00 -8.14
N MET A 235 -10.61 -43.46 -7.01
CA MET A 235 -9.76 -42.65 -6.13
C MET A 235 -8.43 -42.31 -6.81
N VAL A 236 -7.83 -43.23 -7.57
CA VAL A 236 -6.65 -42.94 -8.40
C VAL A 236 -6.98 -41.90 -9.49
N GLN A 237 -8.14 -42.02 -10.12
CA GLN A 237 -8.60 -41.02 -11.10
C GLN A 237 -8.80 -39.63 -10.48
N ASN A 238 -9.18 -39.54 -9.20
CA ASN A 238 -9.30 -38.26 -8.49
C ASN A 238 -7.95 -37.56 -8.35
N GLU A 239 -6.88 -38.28 -8.07
CA GLU A 239 -5.54 -37.69 -7.99
C GLU A 239 -5.10 -37.11 -9.33
N ALA A 240 -5.36 -37.83 -10.43
CA ALA A 240 -5.12 -37.33 -11.79
C ALA A 240 -6.01 -36.12 -12.12
N LEU A 241 -7.26 -36.10 -11.66
CA LEU A 241 -8.17 -34.97 -11.83
C LEU A 241 -7.66 -33.71 -11.10
N LEU A 242 -7.23 -33.85 -9.85
CA LEU A 242 -6.67 -32.75 -9.05
C LEU A 242 -5.39 -32.19 -9.70
N GLY A 243 -4.54 -33.05 -10.26
CA GLY A 243 -3.37 -32.62 -11.03
C GLY A 243 -3.72 -31.80 -12.28
N ARG A 244 -4.75 -32.22 -13.04
CA ARG A 244 -5.24 -31.46 -14.19
C ARG A 244 -5.83 -30.10 -13.80
N LEU A 245 -6.61 -30.06 -12.70
CA LEU A 245 -7.15 -28.81 -12.16
C LEU A 245 -6.03 -27.86 -11.72
N TYR A 246 -5.01 -28.38 -11.02
CA TYR A 246 -3.84 -27.60 -10.62
C TYR A 246 -3.12 -27.00 -11.81
N ASN A 247 -2.88 -27.81 -12.86
CA ASN A 247 -2.19 -27.34 -14.06
C ASN A 247 -2.99 -26.27 -14.81
N ALA A 248 -4.30 -26.44 -14.95
CA ALA A 248 -5.17 -25.45 -15.60
C ALA A 248 -5.19 -24.12 -14.84
N VAL A 249 -5.31 -24.16 -13.51
CA VAL A 249 -5.21 -22.97 -12.65
C VAL A 249 -3.83 -22.33 -12.78
N LYS A 250 -2.76 -23.13 -12.70
CA LYS A 250 -1.37 -22.63 -12.82
C LYS A 250 -1.15 -21.92 -14.15
N SER A 251 -1.55 -22.52 -15.27
CA SER A 251 -1.26 -21.97 -16.61
C SER A 251 -2.08 -20.73 -16.95
N GLU A 252 -3.32 -20.66 -16.47
CA GLU A 252 -4.23 -19.57 -16.84
C GLU A 252 -4.26 -18.41 -15.84
N LEU A 253 -3.96 -18.67 -14.56
CA LEU A 253 -3.99 -17.64 -13.51
C LEU A 253 -2.60 -17.27 -13.02
N PHE A 254 -1.52 -17.90 -13.46
CA PHE A 254 -0.17 -17.59 -13.01
C PHE A 254 0.82 -17.55 -14.17
N GLN A 255 1.83 -16.69 -14.04
CA GLN A 255 3.00 -16.67 -14.90
C GLN A 255 4.23 -17.09 -14.10
N GLU A 256 5.20 -17.73 -14.75
CA GLU A 256 6.51 -17.96 -14.15
C GLU A 256 7.20 -16.62 -13.97
N ALA A 257 7.73 -16.35 -12.77
CA ALA A 257 8.62 -15.23 -12.57
C ALA A 257 9.85 -15.51 -13.44
N THR A 258 10.00 -14.71 -14.49
CA THR A 258 11.25 -14.58 -15.25
C THR A 258 12.40 -14.48 -14.24
N SER A 259 13.54 -15.12 -14.52
CA SER A 259 14.70 -15.08 -13.63
C SER A 259 15.26 -13.64 -13.57
N TYR A 260 14.63 -12.78 -12.77
CA TYR A 260 15.07 -11.42 -12.56
C TYR A 260 16.36 -11.49 -11.76
N ARG A 261 17.42 -10.84 -12.26
CA ARG A 261 18.59 -10.56 -11.44
C ARG A 261 18.13 -9.64 -10.31
N GLU A 262 18.13 -10.16 -9.09
CA GLU A 262 17.86 -9.35 -7.90
C GLU A 262 19.00 -8.33 -7.77
N TYR A 263 18.64 -7.05 -7.75
CA TYR A 263 19.57 -5.94 -7.63
C TYR A 263 19.40 -5.31 -6.26
N THR A 264 20.47 -5.29 -5.49
CA THR A 264 20.52 -4.58 -4.22
C THR A 264 20.98 -3.15 -4.47
N TYR A 265 20.28 -2.18 -3.88
CA TYR A 265 20.65 -0.79 -3.95
C TYR A 265 20.93 -0.26 -2.54
N GLU A 266 22.04 0.46 -2.41
CA GLU A 266 22.40 1.14 -1.19
C GLU A 266 22.04 2.62 -1.33
N VAL A 267 21.34 3.16 -0.34
CA VAL A 267 20.89 4.56 -0.34
C VAL A 267 21.56 5.26 0.83
N GLN A 268 22.51 6.14 0.52
CA GLN A 268 23.16 6.99 1.50
C GLN A 268 22.40 8.31 1.62
N ILE A 269 22.03 8.69 2.84
CA ILE A 269 21.23 9.89 3.10
C ILE A 269 22.08 10.95 3.79
N GLN A 270 22.14 12.15 3.20
CA GLN A 270 22.72 13.35 3.77
C GLN A 270 21.61 14.36 4.09
N SER A 271 21.51 14.79 5.35
CA SER A 271 20.56 15.84 5.75
C SER A 271 20.91 17.18 5.12
N LEU A 272 19.88 17.94 4.74
CA LEU A 272 19.97 19.33 4.30
C LEU A 272 19.17 20.24 5.23
N PRO A 273 19.35 21.57 5.16
CA PRO A 273 18.48 22.52 5.83
C PRO A 273 17.03 22.32 5.40
N SER A 274 16.10 22.32 6.35
CA SER A 274 14.68 22.09 6.09
C SER A 274 14.05 23.29 5.40
N LEU A 275 13.23 23.02 4.37
CA LEU A 275 12.45 24.08 3.71
C LEU A 275 11.20 24.44 4.52
N ASN A 276 10.65 23.49 5.28
CA ASN A 276 9.40 23.62 6.04
C ASN A 276 8.22 24.15 5.21
N LEU A 277 8.11 23.65 3.97
CA LEU A 277 6.99 23.91 3.06
C LEU A 277 6.51 22.59 2.46
N TRP A 278 5.20 22.39 2.39
CA TRP A 278 4.57 21.32 1.62
C TRP A 278 3.87 21.90 0.39
N LYS A 279 3.62 21.04 -0.61
CA LYS A 279 2.94 21.43 -1.87
C LYS A 279 3.65 22.59 -2.59
N SER A 280 4.96 22.75 -2.39
CA SER A 280 5.80 23.60 -3.25
C SER A 280 6.16 22.85 -4.53
N ALA A 281 6.60 23.58 -5.55
CA ALA A 281 7.29 22.99 -6.69
C ALA A 281 8.80 23.23 -6.54
N ALA A 282 9.64 22.34 -7.06
CA ALA A 282 11.09 22.50 -7.03
C ALA A 282 11.76 22.00 -8.30
N VAL A 283 12.87 22.64 -8.68
CA VAL A 283 13.72 22.27 -9.83
C VAL A 283 15.20 22.41 -9.46
N VAL A 284 16.08 21.76 -10.22
CA VAL A 284 17.54 21.84 -10.05
C VAL A 284 18.14 22.52 -11.27
N LEU A 285 18.75 23.69 -11.08
CA LEU A 285 19.41 24.46 -12.14
C LEU A 285 20.92 24.23 -12.08
N SER A 286 21.53 23.79 -13.19
CA SER A 286 22.98 23.65 -13.29
C SER A 286 23.64 25.00 -13.55
N SER A 287 24.73 25.31 -12.83
CA SER A 287 25.57 26.47 -13.11
C SER A 287 26.57 26.07 -14.20
N GLY A 288 26.56 26.76 -15.36
CA GLY A 288 27.34 26.40 -16.56
C GLY A 288 28.87 26.51 -16.48
N GLY A 289 29.49 26.13 -15.37
CA GLY A 289 30.94 26.00 -15.20
C GLY A 289 31.45 24.62 -15.60
N SER A 290 32.74 24.53 -15.96
CA SER A 290 33.45 23.30 -16.36
C SER A 290 33.57 22.22 -15.28
N GLN A 291 33.01 22.44 -14.08
CA GLN A 291 32.83 21.42 -13.04
C GLN A 291 31.33 21.20 -12.81
N CYS A 292 30.84 20.02 -13.20
CA CYS A 292 29.44 19.56 -13.14
C CYS A 292 28.87 19.41 -11.70
N GLU A 293 29.37 20.16 -10.73
CA GLU A 293 29.01 20.03 -9.31
C GLU A 293 28.18 21.20 -8.75
N ASP A 294 28.23 22.36 -9.41
CA ASP A 294 27.57 23.56 -8.92
C ASP A 294 26.11 23.61 -9.39
N VAL A 295 25.19 23.52 -8.42
CA VAL A 295 23.76 23.51 -8.69
C VAL A 295 23.01 24.46 -7.76
N ASP A 296 21.92 25.00 -8.28
CA ASP A 296 20.93 25.76 -7.53
C ASP A 296 19.63 24.98 -7.47
N VAL A 297 19.26 24.53 -6.28
CA VAL A 297 17.95 23.94 -6.01
C VAL A 297 17.00 25.08 -5.75
N VAL A 298 16.00 25.26 -6.61
CA VAL A 298 15.05 26.37 -6.54
C VAL A 298 13.66 25.84 -6.23
N SER A 299 13.02 26.37 -5.20
CA SER A 299 11.64 26.03 -4.82
C SER A 299 10.73 27.25 -4.92
N PHE A 300 9.51 27.01 -5.42
CA PHE A 300 8.50 28.03 -5.70
C PHE A 300 7.30 27.83 -4.77
N GLY A 301 6.90 28.92 -4.10
CA GLY A 301 5.72 28.96 -3.23
C GLY A 301 5.63 27.80 -2.23
N GLY A 302 4.43 27.30 -2.01
CA GLY A 302 4.11 26.26 -1.03
C GLY A 302 3.47 26.83 0.24
N GLN A 303 3.09 25.94 1.15
CA GLN A 303 2.49 26.32 2.42
C GLN A 303 3.28 25.76 3.60
N GLY A 304 3.48 26.60 4.62
CA GLY A 304 4.23 26.26 5.82
C GLY A 304 4.86 27.49 6.47
N ILE A 305 5.82 27.27 7.34
CA ILE A 305 6.58 28.33 8.04
C ILE A 305 7.82 28.79 7.28
N GLY A 306 8.22 28.06 6.23
CA GLY A 306 9.42 28.37 5.47
C GLY A 306 10.72 28.10 6.25
N PRO A 307 11.88 28.36 5.62
CA PRO A 307 13.19 27.90 6.12
C PRO A 307 13.75 28.65 7.34
N ASN A 308 13.12 29.76 7.76
CA ASN A 308 13.60 30.61 8.87
C ASN A 308 12.71 30.51 10.12
N ASP A 309 12.01 29.38 10.30
CA ASP A 309 11.18 29.09 11.47
C ASP A 309 10.20 30.22 11.85
N ASN A 310 9.49 30.78 10.86
CA ASN A 310 8.42 31.73 11.16
C ASN A 310 7.39 31.10 12.10
N THR A 311 6.81 31.88 12.99
CA THR A 311 5.85 31.38 13.97
C THR A 311 4.47 31.05 13.37
N THR A 312 4.20 31.49 12.14
CA THR A 312 2.88 31.35 11.49
C THR A 312 3.00 30.66 10.13
N CYS A 313 2.16 29.65 9.92
CA CYS A 313 2.03 29.00 8.62
C CYS A 313 1.26 29.90 7.67
N GLN A 314 1.81 30.05 6.47
CA GLN A 314 1.21 30.83 5.41
C GLN A 314 1.49 30.20 4.04
N ARG A 315 0.75 30.64 3.03
CA ARG A 315 1.11 30.43 1.64
C ARG A 315 2.18 31.41 1.25
N TRP A 316 3.25 30.90 0.65
CA TRP A 316 4.37 31.69 0.18
C TRP A 316 4.21 32.03 -1.29
N ASP A 317 4.67 33.22 -1.65
CA ASP A 317 4.79 33.71 -3.02
C ASP A 317 6.26 33.89 -3.44
N ARG A 318 7.17 33.53 -2.53
CA ARG A 318 8.61 33.67 -2.69
C ARG A 318 9.23 32.49 -3.42
N VAL A 319 10.42 32.75 -3.95
CA VAL A 319 11.32 31.75 -4.52
C VAL A 319 12.46 31.54 -3.55
N PHE A 320 12.64 30.30 -3.11
CA PHE A 320 13.72 29.89 -2.21
C PHE A 320 14.80 29.15 -2.99
N ARG A 321 16.06 29.34 -2.60
CA ARG A 321 17.21 28.71 -3.22
C ARG A 321 18.10 28.05 -2.19
N LEU A 322 18.59 26.86 -2.53
CA LEU A 322 19.66 26.18 -1.82
C LEU A 322 20.79 25.90 -2.79
N LYS A 323 21.97 26.48 -2.51
CA LYS A 323 23.13 26.39 -3.40
C LYS A 323 24.01 25.22 -2.99
N ARG A 324 24.52 24.48 -3.98
CA ARG A 324 25.70 23.64 -3.85
C ARG A 324 26.83 24.25 -4.65
N ARG A 325 27.99 24.46 -4.02
CA ARG A 325 29.20 25.00 -4.67
C ARG A 325 30.40 24.16 -4.27
N GLN A 326 31.19 23.70 -5.23
CA GLN A 326 32.39 22.87 -5.01
C GLN A 326 32.09 21.67 -4.07
N GLY A 327 30.97 20.98 -4.31
CA GLY A 327 30.53 19.85 -3.49
C GLY A 327 29.85 20.21 -2.15
N ALA A 328 29.94 21.44 -1.67
CA ALA A 328 29.38 21.86 -0.38
C ALA A 328 27.99 22.51 -0.51
N TRP A 329 27.04 22.06 0.32
CA TRP A 329 25.71 22.65 0.42
C TRP A 329 25.69 23.88 1.35
N SER A 330 24.89 24.87 0.98
CA SER A 330 24.60 26.03 1.84
C SER A 330 23.94 25.60 3.15
N LYS A 331 24.22 26.31 4.24
CA LYS A 331 23.69 26.01 5.58
C LYS A 331 22.23 26.43 5.78
N SER A 332 21.69 27.24 4.89
CA SER A 332 20.31 27.72 4.92
C SER A 332 19.79 27.95 3.51
N TRP A 333 18.47 28.04 3.39
CA TRP A 333 17.82 28.50 2.17
C TRP A 333 17.83 30.02 2.13
N ASP A 334 18.15 30.59 0.97
CA ASP A 334 18.07 32.03 0.72
C ASP A 334 16.85 32.39 -0.13
N GLY A 335 16.33 33.61 0.03
CA GLY A 335 15.24 34.11 -0.80
C GLY A 335 15.78 34.78 -2.06
N VAL A 336 15.36 34.31 -3.23
CA VAL A 336 15.75 34.92 -4.51
C VAL A 336 14.99 36.23 -4.70
N LYS A 337 15.72 37.34 -4.85
CA LYS A 337 15.14 38.64 -5.17
C LYS A 337 14.61 38.64 -6.60
N LEU A 338 13.31 38.91 -6.78
CA LEU A 338 12.71 39.08 -8.10
C LEU A 338 12.90 40.52 -8.58
N LEU A 339 13.34 40.68 -9.83
CA LEU A 339 13.53 41.98 -10.47
C LEU A 339 12.20 42.64 -10.80
N ALA A 340 12.13 43.96 -10.62
CA ALA A 340 10.93 44.75 -10.95
C ALA A 340 10.92 45.13 -12.45
N PRO A 341 9.75 45.41 -13.05
CA PRO A 341 9.62 45.69 -14.50
C PRO A 341 10.50 46.83 -15.04
N HIS A 342 10.96 47.74 -14.17
CA HIS A 342 11.79 48.89 -14.53
C HIS A 342 13.25 48.75 -14.09
N ASP A 343 13.68 47.56 -13.65
CA ASP A 343 15.05 47.32 -13.23
C ASP A 343 15.98 47.27 -14.46
N GLU A 344 17.03 48.08 -14.47
CA GLU A 344 17.98 48.17 -15.59
C GLU A 344 18.68 46.83 -15.87
N SER A 345 18.80 45.96 -14.86
CA SER A 345 19.40 44.62 -15.01
C SER A 345 18.55 43.66 -15.85
N LEU A 346 17.28 44.00 -16.13
CA LEU A 346 16.43 43.24 -17.04
C LEU A 346 16.90 43.32 -18.49
N ILE A 347 17.56 44.42 -18.90
CA ILE A 347 17.95 44.69 -20.31
C ILE A 347 18.83 43.56 -20.89
N VAL A 348 19.54 42.84 -20.02
CA VAL A 348 20.39 41.69 -20.39
C VAL A 348 19.56 40.54 -20.98
N ASN A 349 18.36 40.30 -20.45
CA ASN A 349 17.52 39.16 -20.82
C ASN A 349 16.21 39.55 -21.51
N ILE A 350 15.73 40.78 -21.29
CA ILE A 350 14.46 41.29 -21.80
C ILE A 350 14.71 42.55 -22.60
N GLN A 351 14.34 42.51 -23.87
CA GLN A 351 14.35 43.67 -24.76
C GLN A 351 13.00 43.77 -25.47
N ASN A 352 12.37 44.95 -25.44
CA ASN A 352 11.04 45.18 -26.02
C ASN A 352 9.98 44.17 -25.55
N ASN A 353 9.96 43.86 -24.25
CA ASN A 353 9.07 42.84 -23.64
C ASN A 353 9.25 41.42 -24.23
N VAL A 354 10.42 41.13 -24.80
CA VAL A 354 10.79 39.79 -25.27
C VAL A 354 11.88 39.23 -24.37
N LEU A 355 11.56 38.19 -23.62
CA LEU A 355 12.51 37.40 -22.84
C LEU A 355 13.29 36.49 -23.79
N ARG A 356 14.59 36.74 -23.97
CA ARG A 356 15.49 35.95 -24.82
C ARG A 356 16.33 35.01 -23.97
N THR A 357 16.24 33.71 -24.26
CA THR A 357 16.93 32.64 -23.52
C THR A 357 17.43 31.57 -24.48
N ASN A 358 18.25 30.64 -24.00
CA ASN A 358 18.61 29.47 -24.78
C ASN A 358 17.42 28.54 -25.09
N ALA A 359 16.33 28.62 -24.31
CA ALA A 359 15.10 27.85 -24.50
C ALA A 359 14.05 28.61 -25.35
N GLY A 360 14.44 29.68 -26.03
CA GLY A 360 13.58 30.46 -26.92
C GLY A 360 13.41 31.90 -26.49
N SER A 361 12.71 32.63 -27.35
CA SER A 361 12.36 34.05 -27.18
C SER A 361 10.86 34.14 -26.93
N TYR A 362 10.39 34.79 -25.86
CA TYR A 362 8.96 34.83 -25.54
C TYR A 362 8.51 36.25 -25.26
N HIS A 363 7.35 36.65 -25.78
CA HIS A 363 6.69 37.88 -25.33
C HIS A 363 6.23 37.70 -23.88
N VAL A 364 6.64 38.60 -23.01
CA VAL A 364 6.40 38.50 -21.57
C VAL A 364 6.04 39.82 -20.91
N GLU A 365 5.31 39.72 -19.81
CA GLU A 365 5.13 40.76 -18.81
C GLU A 365 5.92 40.37 -17.55
N VAL A 366 6.83 41.23 -17.10
CA VAL A 366 7.62 41.00 -15.87
C VAL A 366 6.72 41.18 -14.66
N VAL A 367 6.77 40.23 -13.72
CA VAL A 367 6.01 40.28 -12.46
C VAL A 367 6.95 40.14 -11.26
N ILE A 368 6.56 40.74 -10.13
CA ILE A 368 7.38 40.76 -8.91
C ILE A 368 7.03 39.66 -7.91
N SER A 369 6.04 38.82 -8.21
CA SER A 369 5.56 37.77 -7.32
C SER A 369 4.80 36.69 -8.11
N LEU A 370 4.85 35.45 -7.61
CA LEU A 370 4.01 34.35 -8.08
C LEU A 370 2.55 34.46 -7.59
N GLY A 371 2.28 35.37 -6.66
CA GLY A 371 1.11 35.29 -5.79
C GLY A 371 1.25 34.16 -4.77
N ARG A 372 0.67 34.33 -3.58
CA ARG A 372 0.72 33.32 -2.51
C ARG A 372 0.06 32.04 -3.01
N ARG A 373 0.81 30.94 -3.11
CA ARG A 373 0.35 29.78 -3.89
C ARG A 373 0.88 28.45 -3.36
N GLU A 374 0.06 27.40 -3.45
CA GLU A 374 0.48 26.01 -3.19
C GLU A 374 -0.11 25.05 -4.24
N GLY A 375 0.48 23.87 -4.39
CA GLY A 375 -0.02 22.79 -5.26
C GLY A 375 0.10 23.06 -6.76
N HIS A 376 1.01 23.95 -7.16
CA HIS A 376 1.42 24.14 -8.55
C HIS A 376 2.55 23.16 -8.91
N ALA A 377 2.83 23.01 -10.19
CA ALA A 377 3.96 22.20 -10.68
C ALA A 377 4.92 23.06 -11.50
N ALA A 378 6.18 22.62 -11.59
CA ALA A 378 7.21 23.31 -12.35
C ALA A 378 8.15 22.32 -13.05
N CYS A 379 8.65 22.67 -14.23
CA CYS A 379 9.70 21.92 -14.92
C CYS A 379 10.62 22.86 -15.72
N ILE A 380 11.81 22.38 -16.08
CA ILE A 380 12.80 23.13 -16.87
C ILE A 380 12.54 22.87 -18.36
N LEU A 381 12.56 23.90 -19.20
CA LEU A 381 12.42 23.78 -20.65
C LEU A 381 13.73 23.35 -21.32
N ASN A 382 13.64 22.51 -22.35
CA ASN A 382 14.81 22.12 -23.15
C ASN A 382 15.38 23.32 -23.94
N PRO A 383 16.70 23.52 -23.94
CA PRO A 383 17.35 24.56 -24.72
C PRO A 383 17.31 24.23 -26.23
N LEU A 384 17.13 25.26 -27.07
CA LEU A 384 17.19 25.17 -28.54
C LEU A 384 18.61 24.94 -29.07
N ILE A 385 19.63 25.40 -28.33
CA ILE A 385 21.05 25.34 -28.74
C ILE A 385 21.88 24.85 -27.57
N SER A 386 22.73 23.86 -27.81
CA SER A 386 23.75 23.37 -26.87
C SER A 386 24.93 24.35 -26.78
N SER A 387 24.68 25.56 -26.29
CA SER A 387 25.72 26.57 -26.06
C SER A 387 26.29 26.50 -24.64
N GLN A 388 27.52 27.02 -24.45
CA GLN A 388 28.22 27.00 -23.15
C GLN A 388 27.58 27.91 -22.09
N SER A 389 26.72 28.87 -22.47
CA SER A 389 25.96 29.71 -21.52
C SER A 389 24.53 29.18 -21.36
N GLN A 390 24.31 28.30 -20.38
CA GLN A 390 22.99 27.75 -20.12
C GLN A 390 22.14 28.72 -19.27
N THR A 391 21.14 29.36 -19.89
CA THR A 391 20.10 30.13 -19.18
C THR A 391 18.86 29.27 -19.01
N ASN A 392 18.82 28.46 -17.95
CA ASN A 392 17.68 27.57 -17.72
C ASN A 392 16.37 28.35 -17.53
N VAL A 393 15.35 27.99 -18.30
CA VAL A 393 13.99 28.54 -18.18
C VAL A 393 13.09 27.55 -17.48
N VAL A 394 12.45 27.99 -16.41
CA VAL A 394 11.49 27.18 -15.65
C VAL A 394 10.09 27.63 -16.03
N VAL A 395 9.23 26.71 -16.40
CA VAL A 395 7.80 26.95 -16.55
C VAL A 395 7.08 26.50 -15.28
N ILE A 396 6.13 27.30 -14.81
CA ILE A 396 5.34 27.05 -13.61
C ILE A 396 3.87 27.16 -13.98
N PHE A 397 3.05 26.18 -13.59
CA PHE A 397 1.63 26.15 -13.94
C PHE A 397 0.71 25.85 -12.75
N GLY A 398 -0.42 26.56 -12.72
CA GLY A 398 -1.57 26.30 -11.87
C GLY A 398 -1.34 26.55 -10.38
N GLY A 399 -1.87 25.68 -9.54
CA GLY A 399 -1.90 25.83 -8.08
C GLY A 399 -3.14 26.57 -7.58
N ARG A 400 -3.22 26.75 -6.27
CA ARG A 400 -4.29 27.51 -5.61
C ARG A 400 -3.73 28.72 -4.90
N THR A 401 -4.46 29.83 -4.92
CA THR A 401 -4.04 31.10 -4.29
C THR A 401 -4.84 31.44 -3.02
N GLY A 402 -5.99 30.79 -2.84
CA GLY A 402 -6.91 30.99 -1.72
C GLY A 402 -7.29 29.68 -1.03
N GLY A 403 -8.57 29.54 -0.69
CA GLY A 403 -9.11 28.29 -0.13
C GLY A 403 -9.09 27.12 -1.13
N PRO A 404 -9.62 25.95 -0.75
CA PRO A 404 -9.78 24.81 -1.66
C PRO A 404 -10.50 25.16 -2.97
N LEU A 405 -11.45 26.10 -2.90
CA LEU A 405 -12.25 26.59 -4.03
C LEU A 405 -11.60 27.76 -4.79
N SER A 406 -10.26 27.87 -4.78
CA SER A 406 -9.54 28.94 -5.50
C SER A 406 -8.35 28.40 -6.30
N PRO A 407 -8.55 27.40 -7.19
CA PRO A 407 -7.53 26.98 -8.13
C PRO A 407 -7.29 28.09 -9.16
N THR A 408 -6.14 28.02 -9.83
CA THR A 408 -5.77 28.95 -10.92
C THR A 408 -5.23 28.15 -12.11
N ASN A 409 -5.25 28.78 -13.28
CA ASN A 409 -4.58 28.32 -14.51
C ASN A 409 -3.45 29.27 -14.92
N ASP A 410 -2.89 30.01 -13.95
CA ASP A 410 -1.76 30.90 -14.20
C ASP A 410 -0.57 30.11 -14.74
N ILE A 411 0.14 30.70 -15.70
CA ILE A 411 1.41 30.21 -16.23
C ILE A 411 2.47 31.28 -16.04
N PHE A 412 3.65 30.86 -15.58
CA PHE A 412 4.80 31.74 -15.40
C PHE A 412 6.06 31.15 -16.04
N LEU A 413 6.96 32.04 -16.46
CA LEU A 413 8.32 31.74 -16.85
C LEU A 413 9.26 32.34 -15.81
N PHE A 414 10.21 31.54 -15.32
CA PHE A 414 11.23 31.98 -14.37
C PHE A 414 12.62 31.74 -14.94
N VAL A 415 13.49 32.73 -14.76
CA VAL A 415 14.90 32.68 -15.12
C VAL A 415 15.74 33.16 -13.94
N LEU A 416 16.77 32.40 -13.59
CA LEU A 416 17.77 32.81 -12.60
C LEU A 416 18.98 33.44 -13.31
N GLN A 417 19.28 34.71 -13.05
CA GLN A 417 20.40 35.40 -13.69
C GLN A 417 21.75 34.98 -13.11
N GLY A 418 22.57 34.28 -13.88
CA GLY A 418 23.94 33.93 -13.50
C GLY A 418 24.95 34.98 -14.00
N SER A 419 25.47 35.83 -13.11
CA SER A 419 26.75 36.53 -13.34
C SER A 419 27.86 35.70 -12.69
N GLY A 420 28.73 35.08 -13.51
CA GLY A 420 29.76 34.13 -13.10
C GLY A 420 30.37 34.39 -11.71
N GLY A 421 30.03 33.53 -10.74
CA GLY A 421 30.69 33.45 -9.44
C GLY A 421 30.31 34.50 -8.39
N GLN A 422 29.39 35.45 -8.64
CA GLN A 422 28.92 36.36 -7.59
C GLN A 422 27.77 35.79 -6.74
N ALA A 423 27.73 36.23 -5.48
CA ALA A 423 26.93 35.66 -4.40
C ALA A 423 25.40 35.85 -4.57
N ASP A 424 24.93 36.84 -5.33
CA ASP A 424 23.51 37.24 -5.38
C ASP A 424 22.94 37.22 -6.81
N SER A 425 22.62 36.03 -7.34
CA SER A 425 21.82 35.92 -8.56
C SER A 425 20.38 36.33 -8.29
N ASN A 426 19.90 37.34 -9.03
CA ASN A 426 18.50 37.77 -9.04
C ASN A 426 17.65 36.86 -9.93
N GLY A 427 16.35 36.81 -9.66
CA GLY A 427 15.37 36.09 -10.45
C GLY A 427 14.55 37.03 -11.33
N ILE A 428 14.21 36.56 -12.52
CA ILE A 428 13.22 37.20 -13.40
C ILE A 428 12.01 36.30 -13.40
N MET A 429 10.85 36.84 -13.01
CA MET A 429 9.56 36.15 -13.10
C MET A 429 8.71 36.87 -14.15
N CYS A 430 8.10 36.11 -15.04
CA CYS A 430 7.39 36.62 -16.20
C CYS A 430 6.07 35.88 -16.40
N LYS A 431 5.05 36.58 -16.89
CA LYS A 431 3.87 35.96 -17.50
C LYS A 431 4.04 35.96 -19.03
N PRO A 432 3.92 34.83 -19.73
CA PRO A 432 3.92 34.82 -21.19
C PRO A 432 2.64 35.51 -21.71
N CYS A 433 2.81 36.42 -22.68
CA CYS A 433 1.70 37.20 -23.25
C CYS A 433 0.97 36.48 -24.38
N ASP A 434 1.64 35.54 -25.05
CA ASP A 434 1.10 34.77 -26.19
C ASP A 434 1.08 33.28 -25.85
N VAL A 435 -0.04 32.84 -25.29
CA VAL A 435 -0.34 31.43 -24.98
C VAL A 435 -1.59 31.04 -25.75
N ARG A 436 -1.45 30.10 -26.68
CA ARG A 436 -2.50 29.71 -27.64
C ARG A 436 -3.06 28.31 -27.32
N GLY A 437 -4.05 27.90 -28.10
CA GLY A 437 -4.64 26.57 -28.04
C GLY A 437 -5.73 26.44 -26.97
N SER A 438 -5.85 25.25 -26.39
CA SER A 438 -6.86 24.92 -25.39
C SER A 438 -6.23 24.83 -23.99
N PRO A 439 -6.15 25.93 -23.23
CA PRO A 439 -5.48 25.93 -21.93
C PRO A 439 -6.19 24.99 -20.93
N PRO A 440 -5.44 24.32 -20.04
CA PRO A 440 -6.05 23.54 -18.98
C PRO A 440 -6.89 24.43 -18.06
N SER A 441 -8.02 23.90 -17.59
CA SER A 441 -8.81 24.53 -16.55
C SER A 441 -7.99 24.74 -15.27
N ALA A 442 -8.40 25.74 -14.48
CA ALA A 442 -7.77 26.07 -13.20
C ALA A 442 -7.67 24.84 -12.29
N ARG A 443 -6.46 24.55 -11.79
CA ARG A 443 -6.20 23.31 -11.04
C ARG A 443 -5.01 23.37 -10.09
N PHE A 444 -5.01 22.54 -9.06
CA PHE A 444 -3.85 22.27 -8.18
C PHE A 444 -3.66 20.76 -7.95
N GLY A 445 -2.49 20.34 -7.45
CA GLY A 445 -2.21 18.93 -7.17
C GLY A 445 -2.15 18.04 -8.42
N HIS A 446 -1.88 18.65 -9.57
CA HIS A 446 -1.56 17.97 -10.83
C HIS A 446 -0.06 17.71 -10.89
N THR A 447 0.38 16.83 -11.80
CA THR A 447 1.79 16.70 -12.14
C THR A 447 2.08 17.40 -13.45
N MET A 448 3.27 18.01 -13.54
CA MET A 448 3.87 18.49 -14.79
C MET A 448 5.22 17.81 -14.97
N THR A 449 5.45 17.18 -16.12
CA THR A 449 6.73 16.52 -16.43
C THR A 449 7.26 16.98 -17.79
N LEU A 450 8.57 17.17 -17.87
CA LEU A 450 9.28 17.44 -19.12
C LEU A 450 9.18 16.22 -20.05
N LEU A 451 8.95 16.48 -21.34
CA LEU A 451 9.04 15.48 -22.41
C LEU A 451 10.47 15.50 -22.96
N GLN A 452 11.06 14.33 -23.20
CA GLN A 452 12.43 14.26 -23.75
C GLN A 452 12.40 14.34 -25.27
N ASP A 453 13.44 14.90 -25.86
CA ASP A 453 13.57 15.05 -27.32
C ASP A 453 13.69 13.66 -27.98
N CYS A 454 12.60 13.16 -28.57
CA CYS A 454 12.64 12.01 -29.47
C CYS A 454 12.88 12.48 -30.90
N ASN A 455 14.01 12.08 -31.50
CA ASN A 455 14.35 12.41 -32.90
C ASN A 455 13.28 11.99 -33.92
N HIS A 456 12.41 11.02 -33.58
CA HIS A 456 11.28 10.58 -34.41
C HIS A 456 9.99 11.41 -34.24
N CYS A 457 9.81 12.11 -33.11
CA CYS A 457 8.56 12.86 -32.83
C CYS A 457 8.47 14.21 -33.54
N LYS A 458 9.55 14.63 -34.21
CA LYS A 458 9.61 15.84 -35.05
C LYS A 458 8.67 15.84 -36.25
N GLN A 459 7.95 14.73 -36.48
CA GLN A 459 7.08 14.54 -37.66
C GLN A 459 5.59 14.80 -37.40
N PHE A 460 5.14 15.07 -36.17
CA PHE A 460 3.69 14.96 -35.85
C PHE A 460 2.95 16.17 -35.29
N HIS A 461 3.56 17.33 -35.02
CA HIS A 461 2.80 18.50 -34.55
C HIS A 461 3.37 19.82 -35.10
N GLU A 462 2.53 20.86 -35.17
CA GLU A 462 2.93 22.20 -35.64
C GLU A 462 4.05 22.83 -34.78
N GLY A 463 4.35 22.27 -33.59
CA GLY A 463 5.36 22.75 -32.65
C GLY A 463 6.10 21.66 -31.88
N GLU A 464 7.14 22.08 -31.15
CA GLU A 464 8.01 21.21 -30.37
C GLU A 464 7.40 20.94 -28.97
N PRO A 465 7.09 19.68 -28.62
CA PRO A 465 6.48 19.36 -27.32
C PRO A 465 7.47 19.58 -26.18
N LEU A 466 7.08 20.34 -25.16
CA LEU A 466 7.91 20.68 -24.00
C LEU A 466 7.54 19.84 -22.78
N ALA A 467 6.26 19.82 -22.37
CA ALA A 467 5.85 19.22 -21.11
C ALA A 467 4.45 18.62 -21.18
N LEU A 468 4.21 17.59 -20.37
CA LEU A 468 2.89 17.01 -20.13
C LEU A 468 2.36 17.46 -18.77
N ILE A 469 1.10 17.87 -18.72
CA ILE A 469 0.32 18.04 -17.48
C ILE A 469 -0.75 16.96 -17.40
N ALA A 470 -0.88 16.31 -16.24
CA ALA A 470 -1.89 15.30 -16.00
C ALA A 470 -2.61 15.54 -14.66
N GLY A 471 -3.94 15.34 -14.67
CA GLY A 471 -4.75 15.30 -13.47
C GLY A 471 -4.93 16.61 -12.71
N GLY A 472 -5.12 16.48 -11.40
CA GLY A 472 -5.29 17.58 -10.44
C GLY A 472 -6.73 17.82 -10.01
N THR A 473 -6.90 18.80 -9.13
CA THR A 473 -8.18 19.22 -8.56
C THR A 473 -8.56 20.59 -9.12
N GLY A 474 -9.73 20.69 -9.75
CA GLY A 474 -10.36 21.94 -10.19
C GLY A 474 -11.71 22.17 -9.50
N ILE A 475 -12.54 23.02 -10.11
CA ILE A 475 -13.91 23.30 -9.66
C ILE A 475 -14.91 22.75 -10.69
N GLY A 476 -15.89 21.98 -10.22
CA GLY A 476 -16.99 21.45 -11.02
C GLY A 476 -18.07 22.50 -11.30
N ASN A 477 -19.03 22.16 -12.16
CA ASN A 477 -20.13 23.06 -12.54
C ASN A 477 -21.04 23.46 -11.35
N ASP A 478 -21.08 22.63 -10.31
CA ASP A 478 -21.80 22.83 -9.05
C ASP A 478 -21.02 23.68 -8.03
N GLY A 479 -19.80 24.10 -8.37
CA GLY A 479 -18.93 24.87 -7.50
C GLY A 479 -18.18 24.03 -6.46
N SER A 480 -18.30 22.70 -6.47
CA SER A 480 -17.51 21.83 -5.60
C SER A 480 -16.12 21.58 -6.18
N ASN A 481 -15.21 21.07 -5.35
CA ASN A 481 -13.96 20.52 -5.88
C ASN A 481 -14.30 19.35 -6.82
N GLN A 482 -13.49 19.17 -7.87
CA GLN A 482 -13.60 18.05 -8.80
C GLN A 482 -12.20 17.57 -9.21
N THR A 483 -12.00 16.26 -9.19
CA THR A 483 -10.77 15.65 -9.73
C THR A 483 -10.87 15.63 -11.25
N LEU A 484 -9.85 16.16 -11.93
CA LEU A 484 -9.84 16.33 -13.38
C LEU A 484 -9.13 15.13 -14.03
N PRO A 485 -9.73 14.47 -15.05
CA PRO A 485 -9.06 13.40 -15.79
C PRO A 485 -8.16 13.92 -16.91
N SER A 486 -8.35 15.18 -17.32
CA SER A 486 -7.72 15.75 -18.51
C SER A 486 -6.18 15.80 -18.44
N ALA A 487 -5.55 15.41 -19.56
CA ALA A 487 -4.12 15.54 -19.81
C ALA A 487 -3.84 16.50 -20.99
N TYR A 488 -2.79 17.30 -20.88
CA TYR A 488 -2.43 18.34 -21.84
C TYR A 488 -0.93 18.33 -22.15
N ILE A 489 -0.57 18.60 -23.40
CA ILE A 489 0.78 18.95 -23.82
C ILE A 489 0.92 20.47 -23.86
N LEU A 490 2.05 20.96 -23.35
CA LEU A 490 2.58 22.29 -23.62
C LEU A 490 3.62 22.18 -24.73
N SER A 491 3.41 22.88 -25.84
CA SER A 491 4.34 22.93 -26.97
C SER A 491 4.91 24.33 -27.16
N ARG A 492 6.08 24.41 -27.79
CA ARG A 492 6.74 25.64 -28.25
C ARG A 492 6.57 25.76 -29.76
N LEU A 493 6.01 26.89 -30.20
CA LEU A 493 5.86 27.24 -31.60
C LEU A 493 6.73 28.43 -31.94
N LYS A 494 7.38 28.40 -33.11
CA LYS A 494 8.20 29.50 -33.61
C LYS A 494 7.39 30.33 -34.61
N ASP A 495 7.29 31.64 -34.39
CA ASP A 495 6.76 32.56 -35.40
C ASP A 495 7.83 32.84 -36.45
N ASN A 496 7.53 32.49 -37.71
CA ASN A 496 8.43 32.66 -38.84
C ASN A 496 8.69 34.14 -39.19
N VAL A 497 7.82 35.07 -38.76
CA VAL A 497 7.96 36.50 -39.07
C VAL A 497 8.77 37.22 -38.00
N SER A 498 8.43 37.03 -36.72
CA SER A 498 9.05 37.77 -35.62
C SER A 498 10.28 37.07 -35.00
N ASP A 499 10.53 35.80 -35.32
CA ASP A 499 11.53 34.94 -34.67
C ASP A 499 11.27 34.76 -33.14
N VAL A 500 10.06 35.13 -32.68
CA VAL A 500 9.58 34.95 -31.31
C VAL A 500 8.79 33.65 -31.21
N HIS A 501 8.90 33.00 -30.07
CA HIS A 501 8.21 31.75 -29.75
C HIS A 501 6.96 32.04 -28.91
N HIS A 502 5.94 31.23 -29.11
CA HIS A 502 4.74 31.23 -28.29
C HIS A 502 4.49 29.83 -27.74
N LEU A 503 3.75 29.78 -26.63
CA LEU A 503 3.36 28.54 -25.98
C LEU A 503 2.00 28.09 -26.52
N LEU A 504 1.83 26.80 -26.73
CA LEU A 504 0.57 26.21 -27.20
C LEU A 504 0.14 25.11 -26.23
N TRP A 505 -1.10 25.19 -25.75
CA TRP A 505 -1.74 24.11 -25.01
C TRP A 505 -2.59 23.23 -25.93
N GLU A 506 -2.39 21.93 -25.85
CA GLU A 506 -3.20 20.95 -26.57
C GLU A 506 -3.71 19.88 -25.60
N ARG A 507 -5.03 19.63 -25.60
CA ARG A 507 -5.60 18.52 -24.84
C ARG A 507 -5.39 17.24 -25.63
N ILE A 508 -4.85 16.21 -24.98
CA ILE A 508 -4.51 14.95 -25.64
C ILE A 508 -5.62 13.92 -25.42
N SER A 509 -5.92 13.65 -24.15
CA SER A 509 -6.87 12.61 -23.74
C SER A 509 -7.24 12.80 -22.27
N ASP A 510 -8.20 11.99 -21.82
CA ASP A 510 -8.59 11.87 -20.42
C ASP A 510 -8.03 10.57 -19.86
N MET A 511 -7.46 10.64 -18.64
CA MET A 511 -7.10 9.46 -17.86
C MET A 511 -8.36 8.62 -17.59
N GLN A 512 -8.21 7.30 -17.56
CA GLN A 512 -9.36 6.40 -17.37
C GLN A 512 -9.98 6.62 -15.99
N VAL A 513 -9.15 6.92 -14.99
CA VAL A 513 -9.58 7.34 -13.65
C VAL A 513 -9.02 8.74 -13.37
N PRO A 514 -9.86 9.75 -13.08
CA PRO A 514 -9.42 11.06 -12.62
C PRO A 514 -8.55 10.94 -11.37
N ARG A 515 -7.42 11.66 -11.28
CA ARG A 515 -6.52 11.61 -10.10
C ARG A 515 -5.93 12.96 -9.72
N ALA A 516 -5.89 13.23 -8.41
CA ALA A 516 -5.16 14.37 -7.83
C ALA A 516 -4.15 13.91 -6.78
N TYR A 517 -3.10 14.72 -6.55
CA TYR A 517 -2.00 14.40 -5.62
C TYR A 517 -1.36 13.03 -5.86
N HIS A 518 -1.24 12.68 -7.14
CA HIS A 518 -0.57 11.49 -7.61
C HIS A 518 0.94 11.73 -7.73
N THR A 519 1.70 10.63 -7.77
CA THR A 519 3.11 10.63 -8.16
C THR A 519 3.17 10.39 -9.65
N ALA A 520 3.75 11.31 -10.44
CA ALA A 520 4.03 11.04 -11.84
C ALA A 520 5.37 11.61 -12.31
N PHE A 521 5.95 10.97 -13.31
CA PHE A 521 7.19 11.39 -13.95
C PHE A 521 7.31 10.81 -15.36
N GLY A 522 8.03 11.52 -16.23
CA GLY A 522 8.31 11.10 -17.60
C GLY A 522 9.42 10.06 -17.69
N VAL A 523 9.29 9.14 -18.64
CA VAL A 523 10.25 8.11 -19.01
C VAL A 523 10.38 8.10 -20.54
N SER A 524 11.61 8.04 -21.04
CA SER A 524 11.90 7.79 -22.45
C SER A 524 12.38 6.34 -22.59
N VAL A 525 11.71 5.57 -23.45
CA VAL A 525 12.08 4.18 -23.76
C VAL A 525 12.83 4.14 -25.10
N GLU A 526 13.79 3.21 -25.24
CA GLU A 526 14.72 3.04 -26.38
C GLU A 526 14.05 3.03 -27.77
N SER A 527 12.73 2.88 -27.87
CA SER A 527 11.93 2.88 -29.10
C SER A 527 11.34 4.25 -29.50
N CYS A 528 11.91 5.38 -29.06
CA CYS A 528 11.44 6.74 -29.38
C CYS A 528 10.05 7.10 -28.83
N ARG A 529 9.64 6.50 -27.70
CA ARG A 529 8.37 6.81 -27.04
C ARG A 529 8.60 7.54 -25.73
N ASN A 530 8.05 8.75 -25.62
CA ASN A 530 7.85 9.41 -24.32
C ASN A 530 6.65 8.75 -23.63
N SER A 531 6.82 8.31 -22.39
CA SER A 531 5.75 7.77 -21.56
C SER A 531 5.74 8.50 -20.22
N VAL A 532 4.57 8.73 -19.65
CA VAL A 532 4.40 9.26 -18.31
C VAL A 532 3.81 8.18 -17.43
N LEU A 533 4.53 7.89 -16.36
CA LEU A 533 4.11 6.90 -15.38
C LEU A 533 3.35 7.64 -14.27
N VAL A 534 2.10 7.23 -13.98
CA VAL A 534 1.22 7.87 -13.00
C VAL A 534 0.79 6.87 -11.93
N PHE A 535 1.08 7.16 -10.67
CA PHE A 535 0.86 6.24 -9.56
C PHE A 535 0.15 6.91 -8.38
N GLY A 536 -0.72 6.14 -7.73
CA GLY A 536 -1.44 6.57 -6.54
C GLY A 536 -2.43 7.71 -6.78
N GLY A 537 -2.51 8.63 -5.82
CA GLY A 537 -3.43 9.76 -5.85
C GLY A 537 -4.90 9.41 -5.57
N LEU A 538 -5.72 10.46 -5.43
CA LEU A 538 -7.12 10.36 -5.04
C LEU A 538 -8.06 10.45 -6.26
N PRO A 539 -9.04 9.53 -6.38
CA PRO A 539 -10.06 9.60 -7.42
C PRO A 539 -11.11 10.69 -7.17
N GLN A 540 -11.40 10.99 -5.90
CA GLN A 540 -12.30 12.08 -5.49
C GLN A 540 -11.49 13.24 -4.90
N SER A 541 -12.03 14.45 -5.03
CA SER A 541 -11.29 15.70 -4.82
C SER A 541 -11.16 16.15 -3.37
N ASP A 542 -11.70 15.37 -2.45
CA ASP A 542 -11.68 15.71 -1.04
C ASP A 542 -10.25 15.62 -0.51
N ASP A 543 -9.96 16.52 0.45
CA ASP A 543 -8.69 16.64 1.15
C ASP A 543 -8.07 15.26 1.42
N PRO A 544 -6.75 15.00 1.25
CA PRO A 544 -6.12 13.74 1.66
C PRO A 544 -6.38 13.33 3.12
N PHE A 545 -6.97 14.22 3.93
CA PHE A 545 -7.42 13.99 5.30
C PHE A 545 -8.93 14.20 5.52
N GLY A 546 -9.69 14.50 4.45
CA GLY A 546 -11.15 14.63 4.43
C GLY A 546 -11.78 13.38 3.83
N PHE A 547 -12.38 12.54 4.68
CA PHE A 547 -12.93 11.25 4.28
C PHE A 547 -14.21 11.41 3.44
N GLY A 548 -14.13 10.95 2.18
CA GLY A 548 -15.24 10.79 1.23
C GLY A 548 -15.10 9.48 0.45
N ASP A 549 -16.23 8.88 0.07
CA ASP A 549 -16.45 7.47 -0.28
C ASP A 549 -15.39 6.74 -1.15
N GLY A 550 -14.81 5.68 -0.55
CA GLY A 550 -14.79 4.30 -1.05
C GLY A 550 -14.20 3.94 -2.43
N SER A 551 -13.68 4.91 -3.19
CA SER A 551 -13.15 4.64 -4.54
C SER A 551 -11.66 4.27 -4.48
N LEU A 552 -11.36 3.05 -4.94
CA LEU A 552 -10.04 2.42 -4.89
C LEU A 552 -9.03 3.15 -5.81
N PRO A 553 -7.80 3.46 -5.35
CA PRO A 553 -6.76 3.97 -6.22
C PRO A 553 -6.25 2.88 -7.18
N SER A 554 -5.85 3.25 -8.39
CA SER A 554 -5.29 2.31 -9.37
C SER A 554 -4.17 2.97 -10.16
N SER A 555 -3.00 2.35 -10.22
CA SER A 555 -1.86 2.82 -11.02
C SER A 555 -2.19 2.83 -12.52
N GLU A 556 -1.87 3.92 -13.22
CA GLU A 556 -2.06 4.08 -14.66
C GLU A 556 -0.74 4.45 -15.35
N VAL A 557 -0.49 3.84 -16.50
CA VAL A 557 0.63 4.17 -17.37
C VAL A 557 0.05 4.98 -18.54
N LEU A 558 0.44 6.24 -18.66
CA LEU A 558 0.14 7.05 -19.83
C LEU A 558 1.31 6.94 -20.80
N SER A 559 1.27 6.02 -21.76
CA SER A 559 2.23 6.05 -22.87
C SER A 559 1.80 7.12 -23.89
N SER A 560 2.72 7.93 -24.39
CA SER A 560 2.44 8.69 -25.61
C SER A 560 2.68 7.78 -26.81
N GLU A 561 1.63 7.10 -27.24
CA GLU A 561 1.28 7.15 -28.66
C GLU A 561 0.13 8.15 -28.74
N ILE A 562 0.19 9.06 -29.71
CA ILE A 562 -0.70 10.22 -29.89
C ILE A 562 -2.21 9.87 -29.92
N ASN A 563 -2.66 8.61 -29.76
CA ASN A 563 -4.08 8.25 -29.72
C ASN A 563 -4.48 7.01 -28.87
N SER A 564 -3.69 6.50 -27.91
CA SER A 564 -4.17 5.37 -27.10
C SER A 564 -3.66 5.33 -25.66
N CYS A 565 -4.58 5.47 -24.69
CA CYS A 565 -4.35 5.04 -23.31
C CYS A 565 -4.42 3.51 -23.24
N SER A 566 -3.27 2.82 -23.13
CA SER A 566 -3.24 1.38 -22.92
C SER A 566 -2.87 1.06 -21.46
N ALA A 567 -3.85 0.51 -20.72
CA ALA A 567 -3.66 0.09 -19.34
C ALA A 567 -2.91 -1.26 -19.30
N HIS A 568 -1.60 -1.25 -19.07
CA HIS A 568 -0.80 -2.46 -19.01
C HIS A 568 -0.02 -2.60 -17.69
N THR A 569 -0.19 -3.79 -17.08
CA THR A 569 0.52 -4.41 -15.94
C THR A 569 0.55 -3.65 -14.60
N LYS A 570 -0.52 -3.78 -13.80
CA LYS A 570 -0.64 -3.29 -12.40
C LYS A 570 -0.08 -4.28 -11.36
N ARG A 571 1.21 -4.58 -11.40
CA ARG A 571 1.82 -5.39 -10.34
C ARG A 571 2.82 -4.57 -9.56
N PHE A 572 2.51 -4.42 -8.27
CA PHE A 572 3.40 -4.01 -7.19
C PHE A 572 3.74 -2.52 -6.99
N LEU A 573 2.97 -1.60 -7.56
CA LEU A 573 3.19 -0.17 -7.33
C LEU A 573 2.33 0.31 -6.15
N PRO A 574 2.92 1.06 -5.21
CA PRO A 574 2.26 1.38 -3.95
C PRO A 574 1.15 2.42 -4.20
N SER A 575 0.01 2.21 -3.52
CA SER A 575 -1.17 3.06 -3.64
C SER A 575 -1.05 4.31 -2.75
N LEU A 576 -0.08 5.16 -3.06
CA LEU A 576 0.34 6.27 -2.20
C LEU A 576 -0.32 7.58 -2.60
N VAL A 577 -0.87 8.30 -1.63
CA VAL A 577 -1.38 9.67 -1.81
C VAL A 577 -0.33 10.66 -1.34
N GLY A 578 -0.01 11.64 -2.20
CA GLY A 578 0.97 12.68 -1.89
C GLY A 578 2.42 12.17 -1.80
N GLY A 579 2.74 11.01 -2.38
CA GLY A 579 4.14 10.61 -2.59
C GLY A 579 4.82 11.45 -3.67
N ALA A 580 6.11 11.19 -3.89
CA ALA A 580 6.85 11.77 -5.00
C ALA A 580 7.74 10.72 -5.66
N GLY A 581 8.11 10.96 -6.92
CA GLY A 581 8.90 10.03 -7.73
C GLY A 581 9.82 10.75 -8.69
N SER A 582 11.00 10.19 -8.96
CA SER A 582 11.95 10.73 -9.94
C SER A 582 12.75 9.62 -10.62
N VAL A 583 13.15 9.85 -11.86
CA VAL A 583 13.99 8.94 -12.65
C VAL A 583 15.44 9.02 -12.20
N LEU A 584 16.06 7.87 -11.93
CA LEU A 584 17.49 7.76 -11.67
C LEU A 584 18.24 7.82 -13.01
N THR A 585 18.99 8.88 -13.23
CA THR A 585 19.82 9.07 -14.43
C THR A 585 21.05 8.17 -14.34
N ASN A 586 20.94 6.94 -14.84
CA ASN A 586 22.05 5.97 -14.92
C ASN A 586 22.39 5.66 -16.39
N HIS A 587 23.64 5.28 -16.67
CA HIS A 587 24.12 4.89 -18.00
C HIS A 587 23.61 3.52 -18.50
N SER A 588 22.57 2.94 -17.89
CA SER A 588 22.05 1.61 -18.24
C SER A 588 20.84 1.68 -19.17
N SER A 589 20.70 0.71 -20.08
CA SER A 589 19.59 0.59 -21.05
C SER A 589 18.17 0.53 -20.44
N ALA A 590 18.05 0.18 -19.16
CA ALA A 590 16.76 0.11 -18.48
C ALA A 590 16.55 1.29 -17.52
N THR A 591 15.42 1.99 -17.66
CA THR A 591 15.06 3.13 -16.82
C THR A 591 14.82 2.67 -15.38
N THR A 592 15.59 3.23 -14.44
CA THR A 592 15.39 3.00 -13.00
C THR A 592 14.77 4.24 -12.38
N PHE A 593 13.85 4.10 -11.43
CA PHE A 593 13.21 5.23 -10.77
C PHE A 593 13.03 4.98 -9.27
N LEU A 594 12.98 6.08 -8.51
CA LEU A 594 12.80 6.07 -7.06
C LEU A 594 11.47 6.75 -6.73
N VAL A 595 10.68 6.11 -5.87
CA VAL A 595 9.46 6.66 -5.27
C VAL A 595 9.68 6.76 -3.78
N SER A 596 9.27 7.87 -3.16
CA SER A 596 9.32 8.00 -1.70
C SER A 596 8.06 8.63 -1.12
N GLY A 597 7.77 8.23 0.13
CA GLY A 597 6.71 8.80 0.94
C GLY A 597 5.29 8.60 0.40
N GLY A 598 4.33 9.29 1.01
CA GLY A 598 2.89 9.19 0.74
C GLY A 598 2.15 8.31 1.75
N VAL A 599 0.83 8.42 1.76
CA VAL A 599 -0.06 7.65 2.65
C VAL A 599 -0.71 6.52 1.87
N ASP A 600 -0.66 5.30 2.40
CA ASP A 600 -1.37 4.15 1.82
C ASP A 600 -2.86 4.22 2.19
N VAL A 601 -3.73 4.15 1.19
CA VAL A 601 -5.18 4.23 1.34
C VAL A 601 -5.78 2.92 1.88
N HIS A 602 -5.07 1.79 1.74
CA HIS A 602 -5.58 0.45 2.08
C HIS A 602 -5.28 0.00 3.52
N ASP A 603 -4.37 0.65 4.22
CA ASP A 603 -3.91 0.21 5.53
C ASP A 603 -4.32 1.19 6.64
N GLN A 604 -5.57 1.06 7.11
CA GLN A 604 -6.10 1.89 8.21
C GLN A 604 -6.06 1.19 9.58
N THR A 605 -5.56 -0.06 9.65
CA THR A 605 -5.62 -0.87 10.88
C THR A 605 -4.35 -1.63 11.23
N SER A 606 -3.33 -1.68 10.37
CA SER A 606 -2.08 -2.33 10.74
C SER A 606 -1.12 -1.33 11.40
N ASN A 607 -0.30 -1.86 12.31
CA ASN A 607 0.88 -1.18 12.84
C ASN A 607 1.60 -0.47 11.69
N VAL A 608 2.21 0.70 11.96
CA VAL A 608 3.18 1.32 11.06
C VAL A 608 4.45 0.44 11.04
N ASP A 609 4.32 -0.79 10.56
CA ASP A 609 5.40 -1.70 10.28
C ASP A 609 6.04 -1.22 8.99
N LYS A 610 6.98 -0.29 9.16
CA LYS A 610 8.28 -0.19 8.44
C LYS A 610 8.28 -0.63 6.97
N GLN A 611 7.26 -0.31 6.19
CA GLN A 611 7.33 -0.42 4.75
C GLN A 611 8.17 0.76 4.25
N GLN A 612 9.31 0.41 3.66
CA GLN A 612 10.39 1.31 3.29
C GLN A 612 9.86 2.59 2.63
N THR A 613 10.05 3.72 3.31
CA THR A 613 9.69 5.07 2.84
C THR A 613 10.31 5.41 1.48
N ILE A 614 11.29 4.63 1.04
CA ILE A 614 11.99 4.75 -0.23
C ILE A 614 11.85 3.41 -0.95
N GLN A 615 11.36 3.45 -2.19
CA GLN A 615 11.18 2.29 -3.05
C GLN A 615 11.87 2.57 -4.39
N ILE A 616 12.65 1.62 -4.88
CA ILE A 616 13.34 1.71 -6.17
C ILE A 616 12.73 0.66 -7.10
N PHE A 617 12.48 1.07 -8.34
CA PHE A 617 11.87 0.25 -9.37
C PHE A 617 12.66 0.36 -10.67
N ARG A 618 12.54 -0.64 -11.54
CA ARG A 618 13.20 -0.68 -12.84
C ARG A 618 12.21 -1.06 -13.93
N LEU A 619 12.13 -0.27 -14.99
CA LEU A 619 11.31 -0.54 -16.16
C LEU A 619 12.14 -1.35 -17.17
N ALA A 620 11.68 -2.56 -17.52
CA ALA A 620 12.32 -3.39 -18.54
C ALA A 620 11.83 -3.00 -19.95
N SER A 621 12.69 -3.12 -20.96
CA SER A 621 12.45 -2.65 -22.34
C SER A 621 11.53 -3.56 -23.16
N ASN A 622 11.20 -4.76 -22.70
CA ASN A 622 10.40 -5.72 -23.45
C ASN A 622 8.91 -5.61 -23.06
N ASP A 623 8.08 -5.20 -24.01
CA ASP A 623 6.61 -5.31 -24.04
C ASP A 623 5.77 -4.52 -23.02
N ASN A 624 6.16 -3.28 -22.64
CA ASN A 624 5.34 -2.44 -21.76
C ASN A 624 5.00 -3.10 -20.39
N ILE A 625 5.80 -4.07 -19.96
CA ILE A 625 5.67 -4.74 -18.66
C ILE A 625 6.53 -4.00 -17.64
N ILE A 626 5.88 -3.38 -16.64
CA ILE A 626 6.59 -2.81 -15.48
C ILE A 626 6.99 -3.97 -14.56
N ASP A 627 8.24 -4.40 -14.66
CA ASP A 627 8.81 -5.39 -13.75
C ASP A 627 9.19 -4.76 -12.41
N ARG A 628 8.46 -5.10 -11.34
CA ARG A 628 8.90 -4.76 -9.98
C ARG A 628 10.07 -5.65 -9.60
N ILE A 629 11.29 -5.17 -9.80
CA ILE A 629 12.46 -5.78 -9.17
C ILE A 629 12.39 -5.46 -7.68
N ARG A 630 12.34 -6.51 -6.84
CA ARG A 630 12.46 -6.35 -5.40
C ARG A 630 13.85 -5.79 -5.11
N THR A 631 13.89 -4.61 -4.51
CA THR A 631 15.13 -3.97 -4.10
C THR A 631 15.18 -3.95 -2.58
N GLU A 632 16.24 -4.51 -2.01
CA GLU A 632 16.59 -4.21 -0.63
C GLU A 632 17.27 -2.84 -0.58
N VAL A 633 16.66 -1.91 0.17
CA VAL A 633 17.21 -0.58 0.42
C VAL A 633 17.96 -0.62 1.74
N LYS A 634 19.28 -0.47 1.68
CA LYS A 634 20.11 -0.23 2.87
C LYS A 634 20.31 1.26 3.05
N VAL A 635 19.75 1.83 4.12
CA VAL A 635 19.92 3.24 4.47
C VAL A 635 21.18 3.40 5.31
N ILE A 636 22.14 4.19 4.83
CA ILE A 636 23.32 4.61 5.61
C ILE A 636 23.22 6.11 5.87
N SER A 637 23.21 6.49 7.15
CA SER A 637 23.27 7.88 7.59
C SER A 637 24.69 8.26 8.01
N ASN A 638 25.23 9.34 7.45
CA ASN A 638 26.54 9.88 7.83
C ASN A 638 26.51 10.68 9.16
N CYS A 639 25.49 10.48 10.00
CA CYS A 639 25.35 11.15 11.29
C CYS A 639 25.92 10.22 12.36
N SER A 640 26.95 10.69 13.08
CA SER A 640 27.77 9.88 14.01
C SER A 640 27.02 9.29 15.21
N ASP A 641 25.75 9.67 15.44
CA ASP A 641 25.04 9.37 16.69
C ASP A 641 23.67 8.67 16.52
N GLN A 642 23.25 8.30 15.31
CA GLN A 642 21.94 7.67 15.11
C GLN A 642 21.98 6.50 14.12
N THR A 643 21.56 5.32 14.58
CA THR A 643 21.35 4.12 13.75
C THR A 643 20.13 4.22 12.83
N HIS A 644 19.31 5.26 12.98
CA HIS A 644 18.10 5.50 12.19
C HIS A 644 17.96 6.99 11.83
N PHE A 645 17.83 7.29 10.53
CA PHE A 645 17.53 8.64 10.05
C PHE A 645 16.02 8.84 9.88
N ASP A 646 15.42 9.69 10.70
CA ASP A 646 14.00 10.05 10.57
C ASP A 646 13.80 11.17 9.55
N LEU A 647 13.14 10.83 8.43
CA LEU A 647 12.79 11.71 7.32
C LEU A 647 11.59 12.62 7.63
N GLY A 648 10.84 12.33 8.70
CA GLY A 648 9.58 12.99 9.00
C GLY A 648 8.45 12.56 8.06
N VAL A 649 7.41 13.40 7.95
CA VAL A 649 6.21 13.09 7.16
C VAL A 649 6.45 13.44 5.69
N LEU A 650 6.90 12.46 4.91
CA LEU A 650 7.13 12.59 3.46
C LEU A 650 5.82 12.54 2.68
N THR A 651 5.01 13.58 2.80
CA THR A 651 3.81 13.80 1.99
C THR A 651 3.88 15.18 1.34
N HIS A 652 3.54 15.27 0.06
CA HIS A 652 3.63 16.50 -0.74
C HIS A 652 5.03 17.13 -0.75
N HIS A 653 6.08 16.31 -0.65
CA HIS A 653 7.47 16.69 -0.93
C HIS A 653 7.76 16.63 -2.42
N CYS A 654 8.87 17.20 -2.84
CA CYS A 654 9.40 17.07 -4.20
C CYS A 654 10.59 16.11 -4.20
N LEU A 655 10.66 15.22 -5.19
CA LEU A 655 11.88 14.50 -5.55
C LEU A 655 12.39 15.02 -6.88
N VAL A 656 13.67 15.42 -6.93
CA VAL A 656 14.31 15.92 -8.16
C VAL A 656 15.69 15.28 -8.31
N SER A 657 16.01 14.80 -9.51
CA SER A 657 17.32 14.21 -9.79
C SER A 657 18.40 15.30 -9.91
N LEU A 658 19.59 15.02 -9.36
CA LEU A 658 20.77 15.87 -9.50
C LEU A 658 21.58 15.44 -10.74
N PRO A 659 22.22 16.39 -11.45
CA PRO A 659 23.15 16.06 -12.54
C PRO A 659 24.27 15.13 -12.06
N THR A 660 24.61 14.12 -12.87
CA THR A 660 25.73 13.20 -12.60
C THR A 660 27.06 13.83 -13.03
N SER A 661 28.09 13.76 -12.17
CA SER A 661 29.43 14.22 -12.52
C SER A 661 30.10 13.23 -13.48
N SER A 662 30.55 13.71 -14.64
CA SER A 662 31.20 12.90 -15.68
C SER A 662 32.58 12.35 -15.30
N ASN A 663 33.12 12.73 -14.13
CA ASN A 663 34.50 12.46 -13.73
C ASN A 663 34.67 11.28 -12.77
N VAL A 664 33.60 10.57 -12.39
CA VAL A 664 33.69 9.30 -11.64
C VAL A 664 33.52 8.12 -12.61
N ALA A 665 34.22 8.19 -13.74
CA ALA A 665 34.50 7.03 -14.55
C ALA A 665 35.75 6.37 -13.98
N ASN A 666 35.60 5.12 -13.52
CA ASN A 666 36.61 4.16 -13.06
C ASN A 666 36.52 3.87 -11.55
N ASP A 667 36.04 2.66 -11.24
CA ASP A 667 36.11 1.89 -9.99
C ASP A 667 35.01 1.93 -8.90
N SER A 668 33.99 2.78 -8.98
CA SER A 668 32.81 2.63 -8.10
C SER A 668 31.50 2.74 -8.89
N GLY A 669 30.76 1.63 -9.02
CA GLY A 669 29.59 1.49 -9.89
C GLY A 669 28.53 2.59 -9.79
N ASP A 670 27.73 2.74 -10.86
CA ASP A 670 26.68 3.74 -11.09
C ASP A 670 26.06 4.32 -9.80
N VAL A 671 26.42 5.56 -9.47
CA VAL A 671 25.82 6.34 -8.38
C VAL A 671 24.94 7.44 -8.97
N ALA A 672 23.62 7.34 -8.77
CA ALA A 672 22.68 8.43 -9.02
C ALA A 672 22.45 9.23 -7.74
N SER A 673 22.21 10.53 -7.86
CA SER A 673 21.87 11.38 -6.72
C SER A 673 20.51 12.04 -6.92
N ILE A 674 19.64 11.97 -5.91
CA ILE A 674 18.33 12.61 -5.88
C ILE A 674 18.25 13.51 -4.66
N ILE A 675 17.56 14.64 -4.77
CA ILE A 675 17.23 15.50 -3.63
C ILE A 675 15.73 15.39 -3.30
N SER A 676 15.42 15.23 -2.01
CA SER A 676 14.08 15.31 -1.43
C SER A 676 13.91 16.64 -0.72
N ILE A 677 12.87 17.39 -1.08
CA ILE A 677 12.69 18.78 -0.63
C ILE A 677 11.27 18.99 -0.12
N GLY A 678 11.17 19.60 1.06
CA GLY A 678 9.89 19.97 1.66
C GLY A 678 9.04 18.76 2.02
N GLY A 679 7.73 18.97 2.03
CA GLY A 679 6.74 17.98 2.45
C GLY A 679 6.30 18.18 3.90
N GLY A 680 5.22 17.51 4.23
CA GLY A 680 4.57 17.61 5.52
C GLY A 680 3.05 17.58 5.43
N VAL A 681 2.43 17.75 6.58
CA VAL A 681 0.98 17.82 6.77
C VAL A 681 0.62 18.89 7.78
N SER A 682 -0.53 19.53 7.57
CA SER A 682 -1.17 20.34 8.60
C SER A 682 -2.06 19.43 9.46
N SER A 683 -1.78 19.27 10.75
CA SER A 683 -2.72 18.64 11.67
C SER A 683 -3.39 19.68 12.57
N PHE A 684 -4.72 19.67 12.59
CA PHE A 684 -5.52 20.48 13.52
C PHE A 684 -5.27 20.09 14.99
N SER A 685 -4.85 18.85 15.25
CA SER A 685 -4.70 18.29 16.60
C SER A 685 -3.25 18.18 17.11
N PHE A 686 -2.26 18.15 16.20
CA PHE A 686 -0.85 17.90 16.55
C PHE A 686 0.13 18.99 16.08
N GLY A 687 -0.38 20.08 15.51
CA GLY A 687 0.47 21.11 14.92
C GLY A 687 0.96 20.73 13.52
N GLN A 688 1.87 21.53 12.97
CA GLN A 688 2.43 21.31 11.64
C GLN A 688 3.59 20.33 11.75
N SER A 689 3.61 19.34 10.85
CA SER A 689 4.72 18.39 10.75
C SER A 689 5.36 18.54 9.38
N TYR A 690 6.68 18.67 9.36
CA TYR A 690 7.46 18.88 8.14
C TYR A 690 8.38 17.69 7.89
N ALA A 691 8.60 17.37 6.61
CA ALA A 691 9.65 16.44 6.22
C ALA A 691 11.01 17.16 6.19
N LYS A 692 12.08 16.42 6.51
CA LYS A 692 13.43 16.94 6.37
C LYS A 692 13.85 16.93 4.90
N SER A 693 14.49 18.00 4.46
CA SER A 693 15.18 18.01 3.17
C SER A 693 16.43 17.12 3.25
N CYS A 694 16.70 16.31 2.22
CA CYS A 694 17.88 15.45 2.19
C CYS A 694 18.36 15.16 0.76
N VAL A 695 19.63 14.79 0.63
CA VAL A 695 20.19 14.19 -0.58
C VAL A 695 20.29 12.69 -0.37
N MET A 696 19.86 11.94 -1.38
CA MET A 696 19.93 10.48 -1.46
C MET A 696 20.92 10.10 -2.56
N ALA A 697 22.07 9.54 -2.19
CA ALA A 697 22.99 8.91 -3.14
C ALA A 697 22.64 7.43 -3.25
N VAL A 698 22.25 7.02 -4.46
CA VAL A 698 21.75 5.68 -4.77
C VAL A 698 22.82 4.93 -5.55
N LYS A 699 23.40 3.92 -4.93
CA LYS A 699 24.46 3.08 -5.51
C LYS A 699 23.94 1.66 -5.73
N ARG A 700 24.23 1.09 -6.90
CA ARG A 700 23.93 -0.32 -7.19
C ARG A 700 25.03 -1.23 -6.63
N VAL A 701 24.65 -2.20 -5.80
CA VAL A 701 25.56 -3.13 -5.12
C VAL A 701 25.38 -4.54 -5.69
N GLY A 702 26.00 -4.80 -6.86
CA GLY A 702 26.13 -6.15 -7.46
C GLY A 702 24.81 -6.90 -7.78
N ALA A 703 24.94 -8.11 -8.33
CA ALA A 703 23.86 -9.09 -8.40
C ALA A 703 24.20 -10.21 -7.42
N CYS A 704 23.27 -10.62 -6.56
CA CYS A 704 23.45 -11.84 -5.78
C CYS A 704 23.53 -13.02 -6.77
N VAL A 705 24.76 -13.52 -7.01
CA VAL A 705 24.94 -14.84 -7.61
C VAL A 705 24.55 -15.82 -6.52
N ASN A 706 23.33 -16.36 -6.60
CA ASN A 706 22.98 -17.56 -5.85
C ASN A 706 23.77 -18.73 -6.46
N ALA A 707 25.07 -18.80 -6.14
CA ALA A 707 25.80 -20.05 -6.20
C ALA A 707 25.34 -20.88 -4.99
N ILE A 708 24.49 -21.85 -5.29
CA ILE A 708 24.24 -22.99 -4.42
C ILE A 708 25.62 -23.64 -4.18
N SER A 709 26.17 -23.49 -2.98
CA SER A 709 27.27 -24.34 -2.51
C SER A 709 26.72 -25.29 -1.46
N ASP A 710 26.37 -26.50 -1.91
CA ASP A 710 26.44 -27.69 -1.07
C ASP A 710 27.87 -27.83 -0.54
N GLY A 711 28.03 -28.02 0.77
CA GLY A 711 29.34 -28.27 1.37
C GLY A 711 29.32 -28.38 2.88
N ARG A 712 29.43 -29.62 3.39
CA ARG A 712 29.70 -29.96 4.79
C ARG A 712 31.09 -29.46 5.24
N HIS A 713 31.28 -29.47 6.58
CA HIS A 713 32.49 -29.14 7.39
C HIS A 713 32.59 -27.66 7.80
N SER A 714 32.92 -27.27 9.03
CA SER A 714 33.49 -27.94 10.19
C SER A 714 33.30 -27.04 11.42
N SER A 715 33.17 -27.64 12.59
CA SER A 715 33.31 -27.00 13.91
C SER A 715 34.60 -26.20 14.05
N MET A 716 34.56 -25.07 14.78
CA MET A 716 35.44 -24.79 15.93
C MET A 716 35.10 -23.42 16.57
N TYR A 717 34.76 -23.46 17.87
CA TYR A 717 34.91 -22.49 18.97
C TYR A 717 34.77 -20.96 18.70
N SER A 718 34.06 -20.18 19.52
CA SER A 718 34.06 -20.20 20.98
C SER A 718 32.81 -19.56 21.59
N SER A 719 32.47 -20.11 22.75
CA SER A 719 31.45 -19.72 23.72
C SER A 719 31.75 -18.40 24.42
N ALA A 720 30.74 -17.54 24.54
CA ALA A 720 30.55 -16.73 25.74
C ALA A 720 29.04 -16.68 26.02
N SER A 721 28.60 -17.49 26.98
CA SER A 721 27.23 -17.56 27.46
C SER A 721 26.94 -16.38 28.38
N ALA A 722 25.80 -15.72 28.18
CA ALA A 722 25.08 -15.08 29.28
C ALA A 722 23.60 -15.41 29.09
N ALA A 723 23.10 -16.23 30.01
CA ALA A 723 21.75 -16.75 30.05
C ALA A 723 20.71 -15.62 30.08
N VAL A 724 19.68 -15.74 29.25
CA VAL A 724 18.39 -15.08 29.48
C VAL A 724 17.35 -16.19 29.49
N GLU A 725 16.66 -16.26 30.63
CA GLU A 725 15.67 -17.26 30.95
C GLU A 725 14.47 -17.21 30.00
N ASP A 726 14.04 -18.41 29.64
CA ASP A 726 12.83 -18.71 28.90
C ASP A 726 11.61 -18.59 29.84
N ARG A 727 10.73 -17.59 29.62
CA ARG A 727 9.40 -17.53 30.26
C ARG A 727 8.33 -16.99 29.32
N LYS A 728 7.64 -17.95 28.69
CA LYS A 728 6.18 -18.04 28.44
C LYS A 728 5.43 -16.72 28.17
N GLU A 729 5.21 -16.43 26.88
CA GLU A 729 4.14 -15.57 26.43
C GLU A 729 2.79 -16.29 26.57
N ASN A 730 2.03 -15.93 27.59
CA ASN A 730 0.60 -16.18 27.71
C ASN A 730 0.04 -15.08 28.62
N GLU A 731 -0.41 -13.95 28.05
CA GLU A 731 -1.45 -13.11 28.66
C GLU A 731 -1.99 -12.07 27.67
N VAL A 732 -3.19 -12.37 27.18
CA VAL A 732 -4.03 -11.51 26.34
C VAL A 732 -4.96 -10.69 27.23
N ASN A 733 -5.00 -9.38 27.00
CA ASN A 733 -6.04 -8.40 27.39
C ASN A 733 -6.40 -8.21 28.89
N GLN A 734 -5.72 -7.26 29.55
CA GLN A 734 -6.33 -6.42 30.60
C GLN A 734 -6.00 -4.93 30.37
N PRO A 735 -6.91 -3.98 30.71
CA PRO A 735 -6.62 -2.56 30.63
C PRO A 735 -5.60 -2.17 31.73
N MET A 736 -4.41 -1.70 31.35
CA MET A 736 -3.43 -1.14 32.28
C MET A 736 -4.06 0.05 33.02
N THR A 737 -4.31 -0.05 34.32
CA THR A 737 -4.63 1.07 35.23
C THR A 737 -3.60 1.08 36.36
N ALA A 738 -3.23 2.26 36.87
CA ALA A 738 -2.27 2.37 37.97
C ALA A 738 -2.82 3.25 39.09
N GLU A 739 -2.58 2.84 40.35
CA GLU A 739 -2.86 3.66 41.53
C GLU A 739 -1.78 4.74 41.66
N MET A 740 -2.19 6.00 41.70
CA MET A 740 -1.30 7.16 41.70
C MET A 740 -1.77 8.20 42.70
N ASP A 741 -0.85 9.03 43.17
CA ASP A 741 -1.17 10.19 43.98
C ASP A 741 -1.86 11.27 43.12
N VAL A 742 -2.97 11.78 43.64
CA VAL A 742 -3.84 12.75 42.99
C VAL A 742 -4.17 13.92 43.91
N ILE A 743 -4.45 15.06 43.29
CA ILE A 743 -5.06 16.22 43.97
C ILE A 743 -6.53 16.29 43.56
N TYR A 744 -7.41 16.38 44.54
CA TYR A 744 -8.83 16.57 44.33
C TYR A 744 -9.17 18.06 44.25
N VAL A 745 -9.87 18.44 43.21
CA VAL A 745 -10.34 19.82 43.01
C VAL A 745 -11.80 19.82 42.56
N SER A 746 -12.52 20.90 42.82
CA SER A 746 -13.87 21.04 42.30
C SER A 746 -13.88 21.06 40.77
N LYS A 747 -14.94 20.51 40.17
CA LYS A 747 -15.09 20.43 38.71
C LYS A 747 -14.99 21.78 38.01
N SER A 748 -15.42 22.87 38.65
CA SER A 748 -15.29 24.23 38.14
C SER A 748 -13.84 24.72 38.07
N ASN A 749 -12.98 24.23 38.96
CA ASN A 749 -11.58 24.65 39.08
C ASN A 749 -10.61 23.71 38.33
N ALA A 750 -11.04 22.49 37.98
CA ALA A 750 -10.19 21.44 37.39
C ALA A 750 -9.39 21.89 36.17
N LYS A 751 -9.99 22.64 35.24
CA LYS A 751 -9.29 23.13 34.04
C LYS A 751 -8.19 24.13 34.38
N LYS A 752 -8.44 25.03 35.34
CA LYS A 752 -7.49 26.07 35.76
C LYS A 752 -6.29 25.43 36.48
N VAL A 753 -6.56 24.56 37.46
CA VAL A 753 -5.52 23.87 38.24
C VAL A 753 -4.68 22.95 37.34
N LYS A 754 -5.31 22.27 36.37
CA LYS A 754 -4.58 21.44 35.40
C LYS A 754 -3.53 22.25 34.62
N VAL A 755 -3.93 23.37 34.01
CA VAL A 755 -3.04 24.21 33.18
C VAL A 755 -1.85 24.70 34.01
N GLU A 756 -2.11 25.07 35.26
CA GLU A 756 -1.09 25.55 36.16
C GLU A 756 -0.10 24.45 36.58
N LEU A 757 -0.60 23.26 36.97
CA LEU A 757 0.23 22.09 37.23
C LEU A 757 1.04 21.64 36.00
N GLU A 758 0.48 21.76 34.79
CA GLU A 758 1.20 21.47 33.55
C GLU A 758 2.32 22.47 33.28
N SER A 759 2.11 23.75 33.58
CA SER A 759 3.13 24.81 33.41
C SER A 759 4.31 24.67 34.39
N LEU A 760 4.03 24.15 35.59
CA LEU A 760 5.03 23.92 36.64
C LEU A 760 5.70 22.53 36.56
N GLY A 761 5.28 21.66 35.63
CA GLY A 761 5.78 20.29 35.51
C GLY A 761 5.32 19.35 36.63
N TYR A 762 4.26 19.71 37.35
CA TYR A 762 3.73 18.99 38.50
C TYR A 762 2.60 18.01 38.16
N LEU A 763 2.01 18.12 36.96
CA LEU A 763 1.02 17.16 36.46
C LEU A 763 1.69 15.92 35.87
N ASN A 764 1.26 14.73 36.30
CA ASN A 764 1.68 13.47 35.68
C ASN A 764 0.88 13.22 34.40
N LYS A 765 1.43 13.66 33.26
CA LYS A 765 0.81 13.57 31.92
C LYS A 765 0.66 12.13 31.42
N CYS A 766 1.19 11.13 32.12
CA CYS A 766 1.04 9.73 31.74
C CYS A 766 -0.32 9.15 32.12
N PHE A 767 -1.14 9.87 32.90
CA PHE A 767 -2.45 9.39 33.38
C PHE A 767 -3.56 10.42 33.13
N LYS A 768 -4.81 9.95 33.03
CA LYS A 768 -5.98 10.82 32.85
C LYS A 768 -6.45 11.39 34.18
N MET A 769 -6.95 12.62 34.14
CA MET A 769 -7.78 13.14 35.22
C MET A 769 -9.14 12.45 35.17
N ILE A 770 -9.66 12.02 36.32
CA ILE A 770 -10.93 11.30 36.40
C ILE A 770 -11.89 11.99 37.36
N PRO A 771 -13.21 11.93 37.13
CA PRO A 771 -14.18 12.29 38.17
C PRO A 771 -14.05 11.30 39.33
N VAL A 772 -14.13 11.80 40.56
CA VAL A 772 -14.05 10.95 41.76
C VAL A 772 -15.27 10.04 41.80
N PRO A 773 -15.12 8.71 41.94
CA PRO A 773 -16.25 7.77 41.83
C PRO A 773 -17.40 8.07 42.80
N ASN A 774 -17.06 8.47 44.03
CA ASN A 774 -18.02 8.71 45.12
C ASN A 774 -18.47 10.18 45.22
N ASP A 775 -17.85 11.10 44.49
CA ASP A 775 -18.23 12.51 44.46
C ASP A 775 -17.97 13.13 43.08
N LYS A 776 -18.99 13.10 42.21
CA LYS A 776 -18.90 13.62 40.84
C LYS A 776 -18.71 15.14 40.76
N SER A 777 -18.78 15.86 41.88
CA SER A 777 -18.46 17.28 41.95
C SER A 777 -16.94 17.55 41.98
N LEU A 778 -16.15 16.50 42.25
CA LEU A 778 -14.69 16.55 42.33
C LEU A 778 -14.03 15.84 41.13
N ILE A 779 -12.86 16.35 40.74
CA ILE A 779 -11.97 15.75 39.75
C ILE A 779 -10.65 15.44 40.44
N ALA A 780 -10.15 14.21 40.25
CA ALA A 780 -8.82 13.77 40.65
C ALA A 780 -7.80 14.08 39.54
N LEU A 781 -6.77 14.85 39.87
CA LEU A 781 -5.67 15.20 38.96
C LEU A 781 -4.41 14.42 39.35
N PRO A 782 -3.86 13.56 38.47
CA PRO A 782 -2.64 12.81 38.77
C PRO A 782 -1.42 13.73 38.79
N VAL A 783 -0.68 13.68 39.90
CA VAL A 783 0.49 14.54 40.13
C VAL A 783 1.77 13.74 40.23
N THR A 784 2.91 14.41 40.08
CA THR A 784 4.24 13.80 40.23
C THR A 784 4.70 13.79 41.68
N ASP A 785 5.64 12.92 42.05
CA ASP A 785 6.23 12.90 43.40
C ASP A 785 6.88 14.24 43.79
N VAL A 786 7.37 14.97 42.78
CA VAL A 786 7.91 16.33 42.92
C VAL A 786 6.83 17.31 43.42
N CYS A 787 5.59 17.16 42.94
CA CYS A 787 4.45 17.97 43.38
C CYS A 787 4.10 17.68 44.85
N LEU A 788 4.07 16.42 45.26
CA LEU A 788 3.79 16.05 46.67
C LEU A 788 4.88 16.57 47.60
N SER A 789 6.15 16.40 47.22
CA SER A 789 7.29 16.90 47.97
C SER A 789 7.29 18.43 48.08
N TYR A 790 6.74 19.11 47.07
CA TYR A 790 6.56 20.56 47.07
C TYR A 790 5.41 20.98 48.00
N LEU A 791 4.26 20.30 47.94
CA LEU A 791 3.10 20.56 48.81
C LEU A 791 3.41 20.26 50.28
N GLN A 792 4.19 19.22 50.58
CA GLN A 792 4.62 18.88 51.94
C GLN A 792 5.58 19.92 52.52
N ARG A 793 6.61 20.35 51.76
CA ARG A 793 7.57 21.38 52.20
C ARG A 793 6.94 22.76 52.44
N LEU A 794 5.77 23.01 51.86
CA LEU A 794 5.05 24.29 51.98
C LEU A 794 4.01 24.31 53.11
N ASN A 795 3.64 23.16 53.67
CA ASN A 795 2.88 23.11 54.92
C ASN A 795 3.73 23.58 56.12
N ASP A 796 5.06 23.70 55.95
CA ASP A 796 6.01 24.21 56.94
C ASP A 796 6.22 25.75 56.92
N GLY A 797 5.37 26.50 56.20
CA GLY A 797 5.04 27.88 56.61
C GLY A 797 5.60 29.08 55.83
N GLN A 798 6.10 28.96 54.59
CA GLN A 798 6.53 30.13 53.79
C GLN A 798 6.29 29.90 52.28
N SER A 799 5.10 30.24 51.76
CA SER A 799 4.77 30.68 50.36
C SER A 799 3.32 30.32 50.00
N GLU A 800 2.58 31.28 49.43
CA GLU A 800 1.22 31.10 48.90
C GLU A 800 1.30 30.72 47.41
N TYR A 801 0.64 29.63 47.00
CA TYR A 801 0.63 29.19 45.60
C TYR A 801 -0.76 29.41 44.96
N PRO A 802 -0.83 29.65 43.64
CA PRO A 802 -2.02 30.28 43.02
C PRO A 802 -3.26 29.39 43.03
N PHE A 803 -3.09 28.07 43.21
CA PHE A 803 -4.15 27.08 43.21
C PHE A 803 -4.40 26.45 44.60
N LYS A 804 -3.75 26.92 45.68
CA LYS A 804 -3.91 26.37 47.06
C LYS A 804 -5.36 26.36 47.51
N SER A 805 -6.04 27.48 47.32
CA SER A 805 -7.46 27.64 47.68
C SER A 805 -8.41 26.80 46.81
N MET A 806 -7.91 26.18 45.73
CA MET A 806 -8.69 25.35 44.81
C MET A 806 -8.50 23.86 45.05
N ILE A 807 -7.52 23.47 45.89
CA ILE A 807 -7.31 22.09 46.32
C ILE A 807 -8.31 21.77 47.43
N VAL A 808 -9.12 20.74 47.20
CA VAL A 808 -10.09 20.23 48.18
C VAL A 808 -9.42 19.21 49.10
N ASN A 809 -8.65 18.28 48.53
CA ASN A 809 -7.92 17.26 49.29
C ASN A 809 -6.78 16.64 48.44
N ILE A 810 -5.92 15.82 49.04
CA ILE A 810 -4.89 15.02 48.37
C ILE A 810 -5.10 13.55 48.76
N GLY A 811 -4.95 12.63 47.82
CA GLY A 811 -5.07 11.20 48.10
C GLY A 811 -4.57 10.34 46.95
N ARG A 812 -5.01 9.08 46.89
CA ARG A 812 -4.66 8.13 45.84
C ARG A 812 -5.88 7.65 45.09
N GLU A 813 -5.76 7.53 43.77
CA GLU A 813 -6.81 7.04 42.89
C GLU A 813 -6.25 6.11 41.82
N ILE A 814 -7.10 5.17 41.38
CA ILE A 814 -6.78 4.29 40.25
C ILE A 814 -7.10 5.05 38.96
N VAL A 815 -6.06 5.51 38.27
CA VAL A 815 -6.17 6.32 37.06
C VAL A 815 -5.75 5.51 35.83
N PRO A 816 -6.53 5.56 34.73
CA PRO A 816 -6.11 4.97 33.47
C PRO A 816 -5.00 5.82 32.83
N PRO A 817 -4.09 5.20 32.08
CA PRO A 817 -3.04 5.90 31.35
C PRO A 817 -3.65 6.88 30.35
N SER A 818 -2.97 8.00 30.17
CA SER A 818 -3.34 9.00 29.18
C SER A 818 -3.23 8.42 27.79
N SER A 819 -4.01 8.96 26.85
CA SER A 819 -3.98 8.50 25.46
C SER A 819 -2.57 8.58 24.84
N SER A 820 -1.73 9.50 25.32
CA SER A 820 -0.33 9.64 24.92
C SER A 820 0.59 8.59 25.55
N ALA A 821 0.37 8.22 26.83
CA ALA A 821 1.11 7.13 27.46
C ALA A 821 0.74 5.76 26.89
N ILE A 822 -0.55 5.52 26.58
CA ILE A 822 -1.00 4.33 25.83
C ILE A 822 -0.32 4.28 24.46
N GLY A 823 -0.19 5.42 23.78
CA GLY A 823 0.55 5.53 22.51
C GLY A 823 2.03 5.12 22.66
N LYS A 824 2.71 5.57 23.71
CA LYS A 824 4.12 5.23 23.99
C LYS A 824 4.33 3.79 24.46
N LEU A 825 3.40 3.23 25.23
CA LEU A 825 3.43 1.83 25.67
C LEU A 825 3.17 0.86 24.52
N LYS A 826 2.34 1.25 23.55
CA LYS A 826 2.14 0.51 22.30
C LYS A 826 3.30 0.63 21.31
N GLN A 827 4.17 1.63 21.45
CA GLN A 827 5.41 1.77 20.66
C GLN A 827 6.60 0.95 21.20
N LYS A 828 6.52 0.47 22.45
CA LYS A 828 7.58 -0.31 23.10
C LYS A 828 7.31 -1.83 23.13
N ARG A 829 6.14 -2.28 22.67
CA ARG A 829 5.79 -3.70 22.53
C ARG A 829 5.92 -4.15 21.10
#